data_AF-A0A1V5FM53-F1
#
_entry.id   AF-A0A1V5FM53-F1
#
_cell.length_a   1.000
_cell.length_b   1.000
_cell.length_c   1.000
_cell.angle_alpha   90.00
_cell.angle_beta   90.00
_cell.angle_gamma   90.00
#
_symmetry.space_group_name_H-M   'P 1'
#
loop_
_entity.id
_entity.type
_entity.pdbx_description
1 polymer ?
#
loop_
_entity_poly.entity_id
_entity_poly.type
_entity_poly.pdbx_seq_one_letter_code
_entity_poly.pdbx_strand_id
1 'polypeptide(L)'
;MSNPSFTDQFPPVSYEAWRRVVEQDLAGASFEKKLVTQTYEGVSIQPIYTRRDWPVEGDRSGLPGQPPFTRGARPVNRRPLALDVAGWDIRQEHRHPALAVTNQAVLADLERGATSVQFRLDAAARAGLDGDDPAAGDLAGQDGVMIYSSADLGRALDQVLLEIAGIGLDAGAQFLPAAGLLVALLRERGLDPARARVAFNADPLAALAEEGRLPTRLDEALDRLAELAAWTSRHMPSSRSVCVGTSCYHRAGATAVQDLAFSMATGVAYLRAMLGFGLTLPAALNQLLFSYSVGCNQFLAIAKLRAARRLWARVAEACGAEPRDRAMALHVRNADRIMTVRDPWVNMLRTTVCCFAGAAAGAESITITPFDSQVGLPDDFSRRIARNTQVILMEESHLGQVMDPGGGSWYIERLTEDLAAAAWKLFQEIEARGGMGEAIVSGWVKEQIEAAYQPREKNLARRKDAITGVSEFPNLGERSLEPREPDRAALREEARQRLEGLRRRGNVGRALQALEAQVRVREGEPGELMETIIADAQAGATIGELAQSLDGGHEAVTIDALVFHTFSEPYEALRAASDEYAARAGHRPSAFLVNLGPVAQHTARAGYARNFLEAGGFEVIDGEGCDDAAAAGSAFAASGAGLAVICSSDAVYQQLAAPVAGELKRRGARRIVLAGRPGENEASWREAGIDTFIHIGCDVLGTLRSLLKEQGVEVE
;
A
#
# COMPACT_ATOMS: atom_id res chain seq x y z
N MET A 1 36.52 -43.08 -17.76
CA MET A 1 36.11 -42.82 -16.37
C MET A 1 34.99 -41.80 -16.44
N SER A 2 33.75 -42.23 -16.18
CA SER A 2 32.59 -41.33 -16.11
C SER A 2 32.77 -40.41 -14.90
N ASN A 3 32.80 -39.11 -15.13
CA ASN A 3 32.81 -38.12 -14.05
C ASN A 3 31.54 -38.34 -13.21
N PRO A 4 31.62 -38.60 -11.90
CA PRO A 4 30.43 -38.72 -11.06
C PRO A 4 29.64 -37.41 -11.17
N SER A 5 28.34 -37.53 -11.41
CA SER A 5 27.45 -36.37 -11.44
C SER A 5 27.44 -35.73 -10.05
N PHE A 6 27.31 -34.40 -9.97
CA PHE A 6 27.12 -33.70 -8.70
C PHE A 6 25.95 -34.30 -7.89
N THR A 7 24.93 -34.83 -8.56
CA THR A 7 23.79 -35.52 -7.94
C THR A 7 24.15 -36.84 -7.25
N ASP A 8 25.23 -37.51 -7.67
CA ASP A 8 25.66 -38.78 -7.08
C ASP A 8 26.28 -38.57 -5.68
N GLN A 9 26.71 -37.34 -5.38
CA GLN A 9 27.23 -36.93 -4.06
C GLN A 9 26.12 -36.50 -3.09
N PHE A 10 24.91 -36.25 -3.58
CA PHE A 10 23.76 -35.80 -2.80
C PHE A 10 22.51 -36.62 -3.17
N PRO A 11 22.40 -37.88 -2.67
CA PRO A 11 21.23 -38.70 -2.94
C PRO A 11 19.95 -38.00 -2.45
N PRO A 12 18.82 -38.13 -3.18
CA PRO A 12 17.58 -37.45 -2.81
C PRO A 12 17.09 -37.93 -1.44
N VAL A 13 16.81 -36.97 -0.56
CA VAL A 13 16.24 -37.25 0.76
C VAL A 13 14.72 -37.30 0.63
N SER A 14 14.09 -38.36 1.13
CA SER A 14 12.63 -38.49 1.11
C SER A 14 11.99 -37.53 2.12
N TYR A 15 10.74 -37.14 1.86
CA TYR A 15 10.00 -36.29 2.81
C TYR A 15 9.88 -36.95 4.19
N GLU A 16 9.67 -38.26 4.24
CA GLU A 16 9.55 -39.03 5.49
C GLU A 16 10.85 -39.07 6.27
N ALA A 17 12.00 -39.06 5.59
CA ALA A 17 13.30 -38.96 6.23
C ALA A 17 13.50 -37.56 6.85
N TRP A 18 13.20 -36.51 6.09
CA TRP A 18 13.20 -35.14 6.61
C TRP A 18 12.24 -34.96 7.78
N ARG A 19 11.01 -35.47 7.65
CA ARG A 19 9.95 -35.36 8.67
C ARG A 19 10.36 -36.00 9.98
N ARG A 20 11.03 -37.17 9.94
CA ARG A 20 11.53 -37.83 11.15
C ARG A 20 12.55 -36.99 11.91
N VAL A 21 13.48 -36.33 11.21
CA VAL A 21 14.46 -35.43 11.84
C VAL A 21 13.75 -34.24 12.49
N VAL A 22 12.78 -33.65 11.77
CA VAL A 22 11.99 -32.54 12.31
C VAL A 22 11.19 -32.95 13.55
N GLU A 23 10.57 -34.12 13.54
CA GLU A 23 9.81 -34.62 14.71
C GLU A 23 10.72 -34.90 15.91
N GLN A 24 11.95 -35.37 15.67
CA GLN A 24 12.97 -35.49 16.71
C GLN A 24 13.35 -34.13 17.29
N ASP A 25 13.63 -33.13 16.43
CA ASP A 25 13.99 -31.77 16.84
C ASP A 25 12.85 -31.05 17.59
N LEU A 26 11.59 -31.37 17.25
CA LEU A 26 10.42 -30.83 17.94
C LEU A 26 10.19 -31.44 19.34
N ALA A 27 10.89 -32.51 19.71
CA ALA A 27 10.85 -33.13 21.04
C ALA A 27 9.42 -33.35 21.59
N GLY A 28 8.50 -33.82 20.74
CA GLY A 28 7.10 -34.07 21.07
C GLY A 28 6.14 -32.89 20.87
N ALA A 29 6.62 -31.72 20.46
CA ALA A 29 5.76 -30.62 20.05
C ALA A 29 5.07 -30.92 18.70
N SER A 30 3.81 -30.50 18.55
CA SER A 30 3.07 -30.68 17.28
C SER A 30 3.71 -29.89 16.15
N PHE A 31 4.05 -30.59 15.08
CA PHE A 31 4.55 -29.99 13.84
C PHE A 31 3.58 -28.95 13.28
N GLU A 32 2.29 -29.28 13.25
CA GLU A 32 1.25 -28.45 12.65
C GLU A 32 1.12 -27.13 13.41
N LYS A 33 1.30 -27.16 14.74
CA LYS A 33 1.27 -25.95 15.57
C LYS A 33 2.56 -25.14 15.54
N LYS A 34 3.70 -25.76 15.25
CA LYS A 34 5.04 -25.12 15.36
C LYS A 34 5.63 -24.67 14.03
N LEU A 35 5.36 -25.39 12.95
CA LEU A 35 6.05 -25.19 11.67
C LEU A 35 5.12 -24.83 10.51
N VAL A 36 3.82 -25.14 10.61
CA VAL A 36 2.85 -24.70 9.59
C VAL A 36 2.39 -23.28 9.93
N THR A 37 2.60 -22.36 9.00
CA THR A 37 2.18 -20.97 9.17
C THR A 37 0.79 -20.76 8.58
N GLN A 38 -0.17 -20.37 9.41
CA GLN A 38 -1.50 -19.95 8.97
C GLN A 38 -1.46 -18.47 8.60
N THR A 39 -1.80 -18.18 7.35
CA THR A 39 -1.83 -16.81 6.80
C THR A 39 -3.20 -16.16 7.06
N TYR A 40 -3.27 -14.83 6.93
CA TYR A 40 -4.54 -14.11 7.04
C TYR A 40 -5.48 -14.43 5.87
N GLU A 41 -4.90 -14.85 4.75
CA GLU A 41 -5.59 -15.28 3.53
C GLU A 41 -6.37 -16.59 3.71
N GLY A 42 -6.23 -17.27 4.84
CA GLY A 42 -6.82 -18.59 5.06
C GLY A 42 -6.05 -19.72 4.38
N VAL A 43 -4.82 -19.46 3.92
CA VAL A 43 -3.93 -20.44 3.30
C VAL A 43 -2.87 -20.90 4.31
N SER A 44 -2.53 -22.19 4.27
CA SER A 44 -1.47 -22.77 5.09
C SER A 44 -0.14 -22.82 4.33
N ILE A 45 0.91 -22.24 4.90
CA ILE A 45 2.27 -22.35 4.37
C ILE A 45 3.01 -23.49 5.09
N GLN A 46 3.49 -24.46 4.31
CA GLN A 46 4.31 -25.56 4.80
C GLN A 46 5.77 -25.11 4.98
N PRO A 47 6.50 -25.66 5.97
CA PRO A 47 7.91 -25.33 6.17
C PRO A 47 8.83 -25.86 5.06
N ILE A 48 8.37 -26.83 4.27
CA ILE A 48 9.07 -27.33 3.08
C ILE A 48 8.05 -27.72 2.01
N TYR A 49 8.38 -27.41 0.76
CA TYR A 49 7.66 -27.87 -0.43
C TYR A 49 8.60 -28.70 -1.29
N THR A 50 8.05 -29.71 -1.95
CA THR A 50 8.80 -30.69 -2.75
C THR A 50 8.04 -31.00 -4.04
N ARG A 51 8.61 -31.87 -4.89
CA ARG A 51 7.97 -32.32 -6.14
C ARG A 51 6.57 -32.93 -5.96
N ARG A 52 6.24 -33.44 -4.76
CA ARG A 52 4.89 -33.96 -4.47
C ARG A 52 3.82 -32.84 -4.44
N ASP A 53 4.25 -31.62 -4.16
CA ASP A 53 3.35 -30.48 -3.90
C ASP A 53 3.03 -29.72 -5.20
N TRP A 54 3.85 -29.90 -6.24
CA TRP A 54 3.59 -29.38 -7.59
C TRP A 54 4.13 -30.31 -8.68
N PRO A 55 3.28 -30.84 -9.57
CA PRO A 55 3.71 -31.73 -10.64
C PRO A 55 4.46 -30.95 -11.74
N VAL A 56 5.55 -31.54 -12.24
CA VAL A 56 6.30 -31.00 -13.39
C VAL A 56 5.60 -31.34 -14.70
N GLU A 57 5.07 -32.56 -14.80
CA GLU A 57 4.28 -32.99 -15.94
C GLU A 57 2.90 -32.33 -15.89
N GLY A 58 2.52 -31.65 -16.97
CA GLY A 58 1.25 -30.92 -17.04
C GLY A 58 1.19 -29.67 -16.15
N ASP A 59 2.35 -29.03 -15.88
CA ASP A 59 2.43 -27.77 -15.13
C ASP A 59 1.38 -26.75 -15.63
N ARG A 60 0.43 -26.43 -14.75
CA ARG A 60 -0.72 -25.59 -15.06
C ARG A 60 -0.38 -24.11 -15.16
N SER A 61 0.82 -23.72 -14.72
CA SER A 61 1.28 -22.33 -14.82
C SER A 61 1.64 -21.92 -16.26
N GLY A 62 1.83 -22.90 -17.16
CA GLY A 62 2.06 -22.67 -18.58
C GLY A 62 3.37 -21.93 -18.88
N LEU A 63 3.45 -21.33 -20.06
CA LEU A 63 4.61 -20.54 -20.51
C LEU A 63 4.28 -19.04 -20.50
N PRO A 64 5.29 -18.15 -20.32
CA PRO A 64 5.11 -16.72 -20.48
C PRO A 64 4.53 -16.36 -21.86
N GLY A 65 3.60 -15.41 -21.89
CA GLY A 65 2.97 -14.95 -23.13
C GLY A 65 1.87 -15.86 -23.68
N GLN A 66 1.49 -16.91 -22.95
CA GLN A 66 0.42 -17.83 -23.32
C GLN A 66 -0.55 -18.01 -22.16
N PRO A 67 -1.85 -18.27 -22.41
CA PRO A 67 -2.77 -18.62 -21.34
C PRO A 67 -2.24 -19.80 -20.50
N PRO A 68 -2.35 -19.75 -19.16
CA PRO A 68 -3.12 -18.77 -18.36
C PRO A 68 -2.31 -17.53 -17.91
N PHE A 69 -1.20 -17.21 -18.58
CA PHE A 69 -0.34 -16.03 -18.32
C PHE A 69 0.21 -15.93 -16.89
N THR A 70 0.19 -17.02 -16.13
CA THR A 70 0.71 -17.05 -14.75
C THR A 70 2.16 -16.57 -14.71
N ARG A 71 2.96 -17.01 -15.68
CA ARG A 71 4.38 -16.64 -15.81
C ARG A 71 4.66 -15.32 -16.54
N GLY A 72 3.62 -14.55 -16.86
CA GLY A 72 3.75 -13.24 -17.51
C GLY A 72 2.91 -13.09 -18.78
N ALA A 73 2.52 -11.85 -19.08
CA ALA A 73 1.66 -11.49 -20.21
C ALA A 73 2.38 -11.55 -21.57
N ARG A 74 3.71 -11.42 -21.59
CA ARG A 74 4.52 -11.32 -22.81
C ARG A 74 5.35 -12.59 -23.05
N PRO A 75 5.55 -13.00 -24.32
CA PRO A 75 6.41 -14.14 -24.65
C PRO A 75 7.88 -13.83 -24.42
N VAL A 76 8.71 -14.89 -24.33
CA VAL A 76 10.17 -14.74 -24.20
C VAL A 76 10.73 -14.19 -25.51
N ASN A 77 11.14 -12.93 -25.55
CA ASN A 77 11.83 -12.37 -26.71
C ASN A 77 13.24 -12.98 -26.82
N ARG A 78 13.50 -13.73 -27.90
CA ARG A 78 14.83 -14.32 -28.22
C ARG A 78 15.85 -13.31 -28.76
N ARG A 79 15.47 -12.04 -28.94
CA ARG A 79 16.37 -10.95 -29.37
C ARG A 79 16.17 -9.76 -28.43
N PRO A 80 17.19 -9.33 -27.67
CA PRO A 80 17.21 -8.00 -27.11
C PRO A 80 17.53 -7.05 -28.27
N LEU A 81 16.52 -6.63 -29.04
CA LEU A 81 16.69 -5.47 -29.92
C LEU A 81 16.76 -4.25 -29.00
N ALA A 82 17.77 -3.42 -29.25
CA ALA A 82 18.30 -2.35 -28.40
C ALA A 82 17.33 -1.18 -28.05
N LEU A 83 16.02 -1.39 -28.12
CA LEU A 83 14.96 -0.43 -27.78
C LEU A 83 13.86 -1.03 -26.89
N ASP A 84 13.82 -2.36 -26.67
CA ASP A 84 13.09 -2.94 -25.55
C ASP A 84 14.00 -2.81 -24.32
N VAL A 85 13.79 -1.78 -23.50
CA VAL A 85 14.46 -1.67 -22.21
C VAL A 85 14.18 -2.96 -21.44
N ALA A 86 15.23 -3.71 -21.11
CA ALA A 86 15.11 -4.89 -20.28
C ALA A 86 14.58 -4.44 -18.90
N GLY A 87 13.27 -4.53 -18.68
CA GLY A 87 12.67 -4.02 -17.44
C GLY A 87 11.18 -3.66 -17.56
N TRP A 88 10.75 -2.80 -16.66
CA TRP A 88 9.39 -2.29 -16.53
C TRP A 88 9.37 -0.77 -16.71
N ASP A 89 8.19 -0.21 -16.93
CA ASP A 89 7.99 1.24 -16.89
C ASP A 89 8.13 1.77 -15.44
N ILE A 90 9.21 2.51 -15.19
CA ILE A 90 9.46 3.24 -13.94
C ILE A 90 8.54 4.46 -13.94
N ARG A 91 7.39 4.32 -13.27
CA ARG A 91 6.38 5.37 -13.12
C ARG A 91 6.60 6.11 -11.80
N GLN A 92 6.84 7.41 -11.86
CA GLN A 92 6.95 8.25 -10.65
C GLN A 92 5.68 9.05 -10.41
N GLU A 93 5.18 9.03 -9.18
CA GLU A 93 3.98 9.76 -8.78
C GLU A 93 4.35 11.15 -8.23
N HIS A 94 3.67 12.18 -8.73
CA HIS A 94 3.86 13.57 -8.32
C HIS A 94 2.58 14.11 -7.66
N ARG A 95 2.75 14.73 -6.48
CA ARG A 95 1.66 15.24 -5.63
C ARG A 95 1.86 16.68 -5.15
N HIS A 96 2.95 17.35 -5.53
CA HIS A 96 3.23 18.68 -5.01
C HIS A 96 2.21 19.69 -5.60
N PRO A 97 1.52 20.51 -4.76
CA PRO A 97 0.43 21.36 -5.24
C PRO A 97 0.89 22.45 -6.21
N ALA A 98 2.08 22.99 -6.01
CA ALA A 98 2.66 24.00 -6.91
C ALA A 98 3.08 23.41 -8.26
N LEU A 99 2.52 23.95 -9.35
CA LEU A 99 2.77 23.49 -10.73
C LEU A 99 4.25 23.61 -11.13
N ALA A 100 4.92 24.70 -10.77
CA ALA A 100 6.32 24.93 -11.12
C ALA A 100 7.26 23.92 -10.43
N VAL A 101 7.04 23.65 -9.14
CA VAL A 101 7.81 22.64 -8.39
C VAL A 101 7.56 21.24 -8.96
N THR A 102 6.31 20.94 -9.28
CA THR A 102 5.94 19.66 -9.92
C THR A 102 6.62 19.51 -11.28
N ASN A 103 6.63 20.53 -12.13
CA ASN A 103 7.32 20.47 -13.42
C ASN A 103 8.82 20.21 -13.27
N GLN A 104 9.48 20.93 -12.36
CA GLN A 104 10.91 20.72 -12.08
C GLN A 104 11.18 19.28 -11.63
N ALA A 105 10.33 18.72 -10.75
CA ALA A 105 10.45 17.34 -10.30
C ALA A 105 10.23 16.33 -11.44
N VAL A 106 9.23 16.56 -12.30
CA VAL A 106 8.93 15.72 -13.47
C VAL A 106 10.12 15.66 -14.41
N LEU A 107 10.69 16.81 -14.80
CA LEU A 107 11.88 16.86 -15.65
C LEU A 107 13.06 16.13 -14.99
N ALA A 108 13.27 16.40 -13.70
CA ALA A 108 14.36 15.80 -12.93
C ALA A 108 14.29 14.27 -12.84
N ASP A 109 13.08 13.69 -12.78
CA ASP A 109 12.86 12.25 -12.75
C ASP A 109 13.03 11.61 -14.13
N LEU A 110 12.44 12.22 -15.18
CA LEU A 110 12.55 11.72 -16.56
C LEU A 110 13.99 11.76 -17.09
N GLU A 111 14.75 12.82 -16.80
CA GLU A 111 16.17 12.94 -17.18
C GLU A 111 17.08 11.92 -16.48
N ARG A 112 16.62 11.30 -15.39
CA ARG A 112 17.43 10.45 -14.50
C ARG A 112 16.90 9.02 -14.38
N GLY A 113 16.12 8.56 -15.36
CA GLY A 113 15.77 7.15 -15.54
C GLY A 113 14.30 6.79 -15.31
N ALA A 114 13.42 7.74 -14.94
CA ALA A 114 11.98 7.47 -15.00
C ALA A 114 11.52 7.43 -16.46
N THR A 115 10.61 6.51 -16.78
CA THR A 115 10.07 6.34 -18.15
C THR A 115 8.66 6.92 -18.28
N SER A 116 7.97 7.12 -17.16
CA SER A 116 6.68 7.78 -17.11
C SER A 116 6.47 8.53 -15.80
N VAL A 117 5.48 9.42 -15.81
CA VAL A 117 5.02 10.14 -14.63
C VAL A 117 3.54 9.87 -14.39
N GLN A 118 3.11 10.04 -13.15
CA GLN A 118 1.71 10.03 -12.75
C GLN A 118 1.39 11.27 -11.94
N PHE A 119 0.34 11.99 -12.31
CA PHE A 119 -0.18 13.09 -11.50
C PHE A 119 -1.34 12.62 -10.68
N ARG A 120 -1.23 12.80 -9.36
CA ARG A 120 -2.43 12.82 -8.52
C ARG A 120 -2.94 14.24 -8.45
N LEU A 121 -4.12 14.48 -8.98
CA LEU A 121 -4.79 15.78 -8.87
C LEU A 121 -5.14 16.03 -7.40
N ASP A 122 -5.21 17.29 -6.98
CA ASP A 122 -5.54 17.64 -5.62
C ASP A 122 -6.99 17.29 -5.24
N ALA A 123 -7.28 17.29 -3.94
CA ALA A 123 -8.59 16.87 -3.43
C ALA A 123 -9.75 17.72 -4.00
N ALA A 124 -9.55 19.02 -4.24
CA ALA A 124 -10.55 19.87 -4.87
C ALA A 124 -10.89 19.40 -6.30
N ALA A 125 -9.87 19.20 -7.14
CA ALA A 125 -10.08 18.73 -8.50
C ALA A 125 -10.73 17.34 -8.54
N ARG A 126 -10.35 16.42 -7.66
CA ARG A 126 -10.99 15.09 -7.55
C ARG A 126 -12.45 15.16 -7.07
N ALA A 127 -12.80 16.19 -6.30
CA ALA A 127 -14.16 16.49 -5.90
C ALA A 127 -14.98 17.22 -6.99
N GLY A 128 -14.38 17.57 -8.14
CA GLY A 128 -15.05 18.31 -9.21
C GLY A 128 -15.14 19.81 -8.94
N LEU A 129 -14.20 20.36 -8.18
CA LEU A 129 -14.15 21.76 -7.82
C LEU A 129 -12.87 22.41 -8.38
N ASP A 130 -13.00 23.65 -8.83
CA ASP A 130 -11.84 24.48 -9.13
C ASP A 130 -11.25 25.03 -7.83
N GLY A 131 -9.94 25.29 -7.83
CA GLY A 131 -9.25 25.79 -6.63
C GLY A 131 -9.70 27.17 -6.14
N ASP A 132 -10.50 27.90 -6.94
CA ASP A 132 -11.12 29.17 -6.55
C ASP A 132 -12.61 29.08 -6.21
N ASP A 133 -13.20 27.88 -6.26
CA ASP A 133 -14.55 27.64 -5.77
C ASP A 133 -14.59 27.78 -4.24
N PRO A 134 -15.54 28.54 -3.66
CA PRO A 134 -15.70 28.62 -2.20
C PRO A 134 -15.84 27.27 -1.50
N ALA A 135 -16.46 26.27 -2.17
CA ALA A 135 -16.60 24.92 -1.65
C ALA A 135 -15.30 24.11 -1.69
N ALA A 136 -14.31 24.51 -2.49
CA ALA A 136 -13.01 23.85 -2.50
C ALA A 136 -12.28 24.08 -1.18
N GLY A 137 -12.38 25.28 -0.60
CA GLY A 137 -11.85 25.60 0.72
C GLY A 137 -10.44 25.05 0.96
N ASP A 138 -10.30 24.17 1.96
CA ASP A 138 -9.02 23.55 2.29
C ASP A 138 -8.62 22.35 1.42
N LEU A 139 -9.54 21.80 0.64
CA LEU A 139 -9.28 20.72 -0.32
C LEU A 139 -8.31 21.18 -1.43
N ALA A 140 -8.34 22.48 -1.75
CA ALA A 140 -7.45 23.07 -2.75
C ALA A 140 -5.98 22.96 -2.29
N GLY A 141 -5.17 22.24 -3.07
CA GLY A 141 -3.77 21.95 -2.79
C GLY A 141 -3.55 20.85 -1.74
N GLN A 142 -4.60 20.14 -1.33
CA GLN A 142 -4.48 18.98 -0.45
C GLN A 142 -4.19 17.73 -1.28
N ASP A 143 -3.10 17.05 -0.91
CA ASP A 143 -2.81 15.68 -1.34
C ASP A 143 -2.81 15.50 -2.89
N GLY A 144 -2.27 16.48 -3.60
CA GLY A 144 -2.15 16.42 -5.06
C GLY A 144 -1.77 17.75 -5.71
N VAL A 145 -1.56 17.68 -7.02
CA VAL A 145 -1.18 18.79 -7.88
C VAL A 145 -2.43 19.60 -8.26
N MET A 146 -2.37 20.94 -8.16
CA MET A 146 -3.49 21.85 -8.43
C MET A 146 -3.70 22.08 -9.93
N ILE A 147 -4.16 21.04 -10.63
CA ILE A 147 -4.46 21.04 -12.07
C ILE A 147 -5.98 21.22 -12.26
N TYR A 148 -6.38 22.38 -12.81
CA TYR A 148 -7.79 22.69 -13.06
C TYR A 148 -8.10 22.99 -14.53
N SER A 149 -7.11 23.00 -15.42
CA SER A 149 -7.28 23.32 -16.85
C SER A 149 -6.20 22.68 -17.73
N SER A 150 -6.39 22.65 -19.05
CA SER A 150 -5.36 22.19 -20.01
C SER A 150 -4.08 23.05 -19.90
N ALA A 151 -4.23 24.35 -19.64
CA ALA A 151 -3.13 25.27 -19.40
C ALA A 151 -2.29 24.92 -18.16
N ASP A 152 -2.90 24.32 -17.13
CA ASP A 152 -2.17 23.90 -15.92
C ASP A 152 -1.39 22.61 -16.13
N LEU A 153 -1.97 21.64 -16.86
CA LEU A 153 -1.19 20.52 -17.38
C LEU A 153 -0.05 21.02 -18.26
N GLY A 154 -0.30 22.05 -19.08
CA GLY A 154 0.72 22.68 -19.91
C GLY A 154 1.90 23.23 -19.11
N ARG A 155 1.65 23.78 -17.91
CA ARG A 155 2.69 24.23 -16.98
C ARG A 155 3.40 23.07 -16.28
N ALA A 156 2.65 22.09 -15.78
CA ALA A 156 3.21 20.92 -15.11
C ALA A 156 4.07 20.06 -16.06
N LEU A 157 3.75 20.06 -17.35
CA LEU A 157 4.40 19.30 -18.42
C LEU A 157 5.17 20.21 -19.40
N ASP A 158 5.59 21.40 -18.96
CA ASP A 158 6.47 22.22 -19.77
C ASP A 158 7.77 21.46 -20.07
N GLN A 159 8.24 21.55 -21.32
CA GLN A 159 9.44 20.86 -21.83
C GLN A 159 9.42 19.32 -21.78
N VAL A 160 8.32 18.68 -21.38
CA VAL A 160 8.19 17.22 -21.41
C VAL A 160 7.84 16.74 -22.82
N LEU A 161 8.58 15.74 -23.32
CA LEU A 161 8.32 15.08 -24.61
C LEU A 161 7.19 14.05 -24.48
N LEU A 162 5.94 14.49 -24.66
CA LEU A 162 4.73 13.68 -24.44
C LEU A 162 4.54 12.49 -25.42
N GLU A 163 5.29 12.45 -26.52
CA GLU A 163 5.30 11.30 -27.44
C GLU A 163 6.16 10.13 -26.92
N ILE A 164 6.99 10.38 -25.89
CA ILE A 164 7.94 9.42 -25.34
C ILE A 164 7.67 9.19 -23.84
N ALA A 165 7.42 10.24 -23.06
CA ALA A 165 7.11 10.09 -21.64
C ALA A 165 5.67 9.60 -21.47
N GLY A 166 5.48 8.46 -20.81
CA GLY A 166 4.13 7.99 -20.45
C GLY A 166 3.51 8.89 -19.37
N ILE A 167 2.19 9.09 -19.42
CA ILE A 167 1.45 9.92 -18.45
C ILE A 167 0.36 9.08 -17.77
N GLY A 168 0.33 9.07 -16.44
CA GLY A 168 -0.77 8.56 -15.64
C GLY A 168 -1.55 9.73 -15.02
N LEU A 169 -2.87 9.64 -14.96
CA LEU A 169 -3.71 10.58 -14.22
C LEU A 169 -4.43 9.86 -13.09
N ASP A 170 -4.45 10.44 -11.91
CA ASP A 170 -5.29 10.02 -10.79
C ASP A 170 -6.16 11.21 -10.38
N ALA A 171 -7.40 11.19 -10.87
CA ALA A 171 -8.37 12.28 -10.78
C ALA A 171 -9.64 11.89 -10.02
N GLY A 172 -9.65 10.73 -9.34
CA GLY A 172 -10.83 10.24 -8.61
C GLY A 172 -12.07 10.15 -9.50
N ALA A 173 -13.21 10.64 -9.00
CA ALA A 173 -14.47 10.66 -9.74
C ALA A 173 -14.45 11.55 -10.99
N GLN A 174 -13.48 12.45 -11.14
CA GLN A 174 -13.36 13.38 -12.27
C GLN A 174 -12.40 12.91 -13.36
N PHE A 175 -12.28 11.59 -13.54
CA PHE A 175 -11.45 10.99 -14.58
C PHE A 175 -11.82 11.48 -16.00
N LEU A 176 -13.10 11.74 -16.28
CA LEU A 176 -13.57 12.14 -17.61
C LEU A 176 -13.18 13.61 -17.93
N PRO A 177 -13.48 14.61 -17.07
CA PRO A 177 -12.92 15.96 -17.22
C PRO A 177 -11.40 15.98 -17.32
N ALA A 178 -10.69 15.28 -16.44
CA ALA A 178 -9.22 15.26 -16.44
C ALA A 178 -8.62 14.68 -17.72
N ALA A 179 -9.25 13.63 -18.28
CA ALA A 179 -8.88 13.10 -19.59
C ALA A 179 -9.06 14.15 -20.70
N GLY A 180 -10.16 14.91 -20.66
CA GLY A 180 -10.44 15.99 -21.59
C GLY A 180 -9.36 17.06 -21.58
N LEU A 181 -8.94 17.50 -20.39
CA LEU A 181 -7.86 18.48 -20.22
C LEU A 181 -6.53 18.00 -20.82
N LEU A 182 -6.17 16.72 -20.62
CA LEU A 182 -4.92 16.17 -21.16
C LEU A 182 -4.96 16.05 -22.68
N VAL A 183 -6.06 15.55 -23.24
CA VAL A 183 -6.20 15.43 -24.70
C VAL A 183 -6.27 16.81 -25.37
N ALA A 184 -6.93 17.78 -24.74
CA ALA A 184 -6.91 19.17 -25.18
C ALA A 184 -5.48 19.71 -25.25
N LEU A 185 -4.66 19.50 -24.20
CA LEU A 185 -3.25 19.87 -24.21
C LEU A 185 -2.47 19.22 -25.37
N LEU A 186 -2.70 17.93 -25.64
CA LEU A 186 -2.04 17.23 -26.75
C LEU A 186 -2.38 17.90 -28.10
N ARG A 187 -3.68 18.16 -28.34
CA ARG A 187 -4.16 18.82 -29.57
C ARG A 187 -3.65 20.26 -29.69
N GLU A 188 -3.66 21.02 -28.60
CA GLU A 188 -3.11 22.39 -28.55
C GLU A 188 -1.62 22.45 -28.89
N ARG A 189 -0.85 21.42 -28.50
CA ARG A 189 0.58 21.26 -28.85
C ARG A 189 0.80 20.68 -30.25
N GLY A 190 -0.26 20.39 -31.01
CA GLY A 190 -0.17 19.78 -32.34
C GLY A 190 0.33 18.33 -32.32
N LEU A 191 0.18 17.64 -31.18
CA LEU A 191 0.56 16.23 -31.03
C LEU A 191 -0.60 15.33 -31.41
N ASP A 192 -0.29 14.21 -32.06
CA ASP A 192 -1.26 13.17 -32.39
C ASP A 192 -1.57 12.32 -31.13
N PRO A 193 -2.81 12.32 -30.62
CA PRO A 193 -3.19 11.50 -29.47
C PRO A 193 -2.88 10.00 -29.67
N ALA A 194 -2.90 9.49 -30.90
CA ALA A 194 -2.63 8.09 -31.19
C ALA A 194 -1.20 7.66 -30.83
N ARG A 195 -0.26 8.62 -30.73
CA ARG A 195 1.15 8.38 -30.39
C ARG A 195 1.45 8.49 -28.90
N ALA A 196 0.53 9.06 -28.11
CA ALA A 196 0.72 9.21 -26.68
C ALA A 196 0.46 7.89 -25.92
N ARG A 197 1.20 7.71 -24.81
CA ARG A 197 1.01 6.59 -23.88
C ARG A 197 0.41 7.10 -22.58
N VAL A 198 -0.89 6.92 -22.42
CA VAL A 198 -1.65 7.44 -21.28
C VAL A 198 -2.34 6.31 -20.52
N ALA A 199 -2.30 6.42 -19.20
CA ALA A 199 -3.19 5.70 -18.30
C ALA A 199 -4.12 6.73 -17.64
N PHE A 200 -5.38 6.81 -18.08
CA PHE A 200 -6.34 7.78 -17.54
C PHE A 200 -6.88 7.38 -16.16
N ASN A 201 -6.70 6.10 -15.79
CA ASN A 201 -7.09 5.50 -14.53
C ASN A 201 -8.53 5.82 -14.06
N ALA A 202 -9.50 5.76 -14.96
CA ALA A 202 -10.90 5.80 -14.58
C ALA A 202 -11.24 4.59 -13.68
N ASP A 203 -11.66 4.85 -12.45
CA ASP A 203 -12.02 3.83 -11.45
C ASP A 203 -13.09 4.38 -10.48
N PRO A 204 -14.35 4.50 -10.90
CA PRO A 204 -15.42 5.04 -10.07
C PRO A 204 -15.72 4.19 -8.82
N LEU A 205 -15.49 2.88 -8.85
CA LEU A 205 -15.70 2.01 -7.69
C LEU A 205 -14.63 2.22 -6.62
N ALA A 206 -13.36 2.38 -7.00
CA ALA A 206 -12.31 2.74 -6.04
C ALA A 206 -12.54 4.13 -5.47
N ALA A 207 -12.94 5.11 -6.30
CA ALA A 207 -13.29 6.45 -5.84
C ALA A 207 -14.44 6.43 -4.82
N LEU A 208 -15.52 5.69 -5.09
CA LEU A 208 -16.63 5.51 -4.14
C LEU A 208 -16.16 4.87 -2.83
N ALA A 209 -15.34 3.82 -2.90
CA ALA A 209 -14.86 3.10 -1.72
C ALA A 209 -13.89 3.93 -0.85
N GLU A 210 -13.05 4.77 -1.47
CA GLU A 210 -12.08 5.62 -0.79
C GLU A 210 -12.69 6.91 -0.25
N GLU A 211 -13.47 7.61 -1.06
CA GLU A 211 -14.00 8.94 -0.72
C GLU A 211 -15.39 8.86 -0.08
N GLY A 212 -16.05 7.70 -0.13
CA GLY A 212 -17.40 7.48 0.39
C GLY A 212 -18.49 8.14 -0.45
N ARG A 213 -18.15 8.73 -1.61
CA ARG A 213 -19.10 9.48 -2.43
C ARG A 213 -18.76 9.42 -3.91
N LEU A 214 -19.79 9.34 -4.76
CA LEU A 214 -19.74 9.73 -6.16
C LEU A 214 -20.67 10.92 -6.39
N PRO A 215 -20.29 11.88 -7.25
CA PRO A 215 -21.13 13.05 -7.53
C PRO A 215 -22.42 12.68 -8.28
N THR A 216 -22.46 11.50 -8.90
CA THR A 216 -23.57 11.00 -9.71
C THR A 216 -23.98 9.58 -9.27
N ARG A 217 -24.99 9.01 -9.93
CA ARG A 217 -25.41 7.61 -9.73
C ARG A 217 -24.31 6.64 -10.17
N LEU A 218 -24.30 5.46 -9.58
CA LEU A 218 -23.28 4.47 -9.89
C LEU A 218 -23.30 4.02 -11.37
N ASP A 219 -24.48 3.80 -11.93
CA ASP A 219 -24.60 3.39 -13.34
C ASP A 219 -24.13 4.49 -14.29
N GLU A 220 -24.42 5.75 -13.98
CA GLU A 220 -23.95 6.88 -14.77
C GLU A 220 -22.43 7.06 -14.68
N ALA A 221 -21.83 6.83 -13.51
CA ALA A 221 -20.37 6.82 -13.38
C ALA A 221 -19.73 5.69 -14.21
N LEU A 222 -20.38 4.53 -14.30
CA LEU A 222 -19.96 3.42 -15.16
C LEU A 222 -20.15 3.74 -16.66
N ASP A 223 -21.23 4.43 -17.03
CA ASP A 223 -21.45 4.93 -18.40
C ASP A 223 -20.34 5.91 -18.80
N ARG A 224 -19.96 6.85 -17.93
CA ARG A 224 -18.85 7.79 -18.16
C ARG A 224 -17.50 7.09 -18.34
N LEU A 225 -17.26 6.01 -17.59
CA LEU A 225 -16.07 5.17 -17.76
C LEU A 225 -16.09 4.48 -19.13
N ALA A 226 -17.25 3.95 -19.54
CA ALA A 226 -17.41 3.30 -20.83
C ALA A 226 -17.29 4.30 -22.01
N GLU A 227 -17.77 5.52 -21.84
CA GLU A 227 -17.62 6.64 -22.77
C GLU A 227 -16.14 6.96 -23.02
N LEU A 228 -15.35 7.13 -21.95
CA LEU A 228 -13.91 7.34 -22.07
C LEU A 228 -13.21 6.15 -22.75
N ALA A 229 -13.62 4.93 -22.43
CA ALA A 229 -13.07 3.71 -23.04
C ALA A 229 -13.40 3.60 -24.54
N ALA A 230 -14.63 3.93 -24.94
CA ALA A 230 -15.05 3.96 -26.34
C ALA A 230 -14.15 4.93 -27.13
N TRP A 231 -14.01 6.16 -26.63
CA TRP A 231 -13.19 7.18 -27.25
C TRP A 231 -11.71 6.78 -27.34
N THR A 232 -11.14 6.32 -26.22
CA THR A 232 -9.73 5.93 -26.11
C THR A 232 -9.40 4.76 -27.04
N SER A 233 -10.29 3.76 -27.13
CA SER A 233 -10.08 2.60 -28.01
C SER A 233 -9.97 2.95 -29.49
N ARG A 234 -10.62 4.03 -29.93
CA ARG A 234 -10.62 4.50 -31.33
C ARG A 234 -9.47 5.44 -31.64
N HIS A 235 -9.13 6.33 -30.72
CA HIS A 235 -8.22 7.45 -30.97
C HIS A 235 -6.83 7.29 -30.34
N MET A 236 -6.68 6.43 -29.32
CA MET A 236 -5.44 6.27 -28.57
C MET A 236 -5.13 4.78 -28.31
N PRO A 237 -4.80 3.98 -29.35
CA PRO A 237 -4.65 2.52 -29.24
C PRO A 237 -3.50 2.06 -28.32
N SER A 238 -2.54 2.95 -28.00
CA SER A 238 -1.43 2.69 -27.07
C SER A 238 -1.73 3.13 -25.63
N SER A 239 -2.94 3.62 -25.36
CA SER A 239 -3.38 4.13 -24.07
C SER A 239 -4.50 3.28 -23.48
N ARG A 240 -4.68 3.39 -22.17
CA ARG A 240 -5.73 2.69 -21.41
C ARG A 240 -6.56 3.68 -20.63
N SER A 241 -7.87 3.57 -20.74
CA SER A 241 -8.81 4.44 -20.02
C SER A 241 -9.09 3.98 -18.60
N VAL A 242 -9.20 2.67 -18.36
CA VAL A 242 -9.76 2.12 -17.12
C VAL A 242 -8.67 1.53 -16.24
N CYS A 243 -8.67 1.90 -14.96
CA CYS A 243 -7.86 1.21 -13.95
C CYS A 243 -8.77 0.35 -13.08
N VAL A 244 -8.37 -0.91 -12.87
CA VAL A 244 -8.90 -1.78 -11.83
C VAL A 244 -7.92 -1.69 -10.65
N GLY A 245 -8.10 -0.68 -9.82
CA GLY A 245 -7.24 -0.36 -8.69
C GLY A 245 -7.69 -1.05 -7.40
N THR A 246 -6.73 -1.56 -6.62
CA THR A 246 -7.02 -2.19 -5.32
C THR A 246 -6.35 -1.53 -4.13
N SER A 247 -5.72 -0.37 -4.33
CA SER A 247 -5.01 0.37 -3.27
C SER A 247 -5.91 0.70 -2.09
N CYS A 248 -7.15 1.15 -2.31
CA CYS A 248 -8.09 1.50 -1.24
C CYS A 248 -8.44 0.26 -0.38
N TYR A 249 -8.78 -0.87 -0.99
CA TYR A 249 -9.07 -2.11 -0.27
C TYR A 249 -7.84 -2.63 0.50
N HIS A 250 -6.67 -2.63 -0.14
CA HIS A 250 -5.44 -3.08 0.50
C HIS A 250 -5.08 -2.17 1.67
N ARG A 251 -5.13 -0.85 1.51
CA ARG A 251 -4.89 0.14 2.58
C ARG A 251 -5.91 0.00 3.73
N ALA A 252 -7.15 -0.37 3.42
CA ALA A 252 -8.19 -0.64 4.41
C ALA A 252 -8.03 -1.95 5.18
N GLY A 253 -7.06 -2.81 4.81
CA GLY A 253 -6.78 -4.04 5.56
C GLY A 253 -7.08 -5.34 4.82
N ALA A 254 -7.53 -5.28 3.55
CA ALA A 254 -7.81 -6.48 2.76
C ALA A 254 -6.62 -7.45 2.73
N THR A 255 -6.94 -8.74 2.78
CA THR A 255 -5.99 -9.86 2.56
C THR A 255 -5.67 -10.02 1.08
N ALA A 256 -4.62 -10.76 0.73
CA ALA A 256 -4.31 -11.01 -0.69
C ALA A 256 -5.46 -11.71 -1.46
N VAL A 257 -6.23 -12.57 -0.78
CA VAL A 257 -7.40 -13.26 -1.37
C VAL A 257 -8.54 -12.27 -1.65
N GLN A 258 -8.85 -11.39 -0.70
CA GLN A 258 -9.86 -10.34 -0.88
C GLN A 258 -9.46 -9.38 -2.00
N ASP A 259 -8.21 -8.93 -1.99
CA ASP A 259 -7.65 -8.03 -2.98
C ASP A 259 -7.77 -8.59 -4.41
N LEU A 260 -7.44 -9.88 -4.60
CA LEU A 260 -7.65 -10.59 -5.87
C LEU A 260 -9.13 -10.69 -6.26
N ALA A 261 -9.99 -11.08 -5.33
CA ALA A 261 -11.43 -11.25 -5.60
C ALA A 261 -12.12 -9.94 -5.96
N PHE A 262 -11.86 -8.87 -5.19
CA PHE A 262 -12.37 -7.53 -5.44
C PHE A 262 -11.89 -6.99 -6.79
N SER A 263 -10.62 -7.23 -7.14
CA SER A 263 -10.08 -6.87 -8.45
C SER A 263 -10.81 -7.58 -9.60
N MET A 264 -11.06 -8.89 -9.49
CA MET A 264 -11.78 -9.63 -10.54
C MET A 264 -13.23 -9.15 -10.67
N ALA A 265 -13.93 -8.94 -9.56
CA ALA A 265 -15.30 -8.43 -9.55
C ALA A 265 -15.40 -7.02 -10.13
N THR A 266 -14.45 -6.14 -9.80
CA THR A 266 -14.36 -4.77 -10.37
C THR A 266 -14.10 -4.84 -11.88
N GLY A 267 -13.13 -5.65 -12.32
CA GLY A 267 -12.82 -5.82 -13.73
C GLY A 267 -14.02 -6.34 -14.54
N VAL A 268 -14.80 -7.27 -13.98
CA VAL A 268 -16.04 -7.77 -14.60
C VAL A 268 -17.13 -6.71 -14.63
N ALA A 269 -17.29 -5.90 -13.57
CA ALA A 269 -18.24 -4.78 -13.55
C ALA A 269 -17.93 -3.77 -14.66
N TYR A 270 -16.66 -3.39 -14.83
CA TYR A 270 -16.23 -2.48 -15.90
C TYR A 270 -16.35 -3.11 -17.29
N LEU A 271 -16.06 -4.40 -17.42
CA LEU A 271 -16.26 -5.10 -18.69
C LEU A 271 -17.74 -5.10 -19.10
N ARG A 272 -18.66 -5.35 -18.16
CA ARG A 272 -20.11 -5.27 -18.41
C ARG A 272 -20.53 -3.86 -18.84
N ALA A 273 -20.04 -2.82 -18.16
CA ALA A 273 -20.36 -1.44 -18.51
C ALA A 273 -19.91 -1.12 -19.94
N MET A 274 -18.65 -1.42 -20.29
CA MET A 274 -18.12 -1.18 -21.64
C MET A 274 -18.85 -1.97 -22.73
N LEU A 275 -19.15 -3.25 -22.50
CA LEU A 275 -19.90 -4.07 -23.46
C LEU A 275 -21.35 -3.58 -23.63
N GLY A 276 -22.01 -3.22 -22.52
CA GLY A 276 -23.36 -2.66 -22.53
C GLY A 276 -23.43 -1.32 -23.27
N PHE A 277 -22.34 -0.56 -23.24
CA PHE A 277 -22.16 0.70 -23.97
C PHE A 277 -21.75 0.52 -25.44
N GLY A 278 -21.57 -0.72 -25.90
CA GLY A 278 -21.34 -1.05 -27.31
C GLY A 278 -19.89 -1.29 -27.73
N LEU A 279 -18.92 -1.37 -26.81
CA LEU A 279 -17.57 -1.81 -27.16
C LEU A 279 -17.54 -3.30 -27.52
N THR A 280 -16.63 -3.68 -28.41
CA THR A 280 -16.32 -5.10 -28.63
C THR A 280 -15.52 -5.67 -27.46
N LEU A 281 -15.61 -6.97 -27.22
CA LEU A 281 -14.87 -7.64 -26.14
C LEU A 281 -13.35 -7.39 -26.22
N PRO A 282 -12.66 -7.55 -27.37
CA PRO A 282 -11.23 -7.24 -27.45
C PRO A 282 -10.91 -5.77 -27.18
N ALA A 283 -11.74 -4.84 -27.65
CA ALA A 283 -11.54 -3.41 -27.39
C ALA A 283 -11.67 -3.10 -25.89
N ALA A 284 -12.71 -3.63 -25.24
CA ALA A 284 -12.93 -3.43 -23.80
C ALA A 284 -11.82 -4.06 -22.95
N LEU A 285 -11.37 -5.28 -23.28
CA LEU A 285 -10.25 -5.93 -22.59
C LEU A 285 -8.95 -5.12 -22.70
N ASN A 286 -8.66 -4.55 -23.88
CA ASN A 286 -7.46 -3.76 -24.11
C ASN A 286 -7.45 -2.42 -23.34
N GLN A 287 -8.61 -1.92 -22.91
CA GLN A 287 -8.73 -0.68 -22.13
C GLN A 287 -8.44 -0.85 -20.63
N LEU A 288 -8.33 -2.08 -20.13
CA LEU A 288 -8.14 -2.37 -18.69
C LEU A 288 -6.66 -2.40 -18.31
N LEU A 289 -6.30 -1.63 -17.29
CA LEU A 289 -5.05 -1.72 -16.52
C LEU A 289 -5.36 -2.21 -15.11
N PHE A 290 -4.71 -3.26 -14.63
CA PHE A 290 -4.87 -3.74 -13.25
C PHE A 290 -3.77 -3.16 -12.38
N SER A 291 -4.12 -2.54 -11.25
CA SER A 291 -3.17 -1.89 -10.34
C SER A 291 -3.26 -2.49 -8.94
N TYR A 292 -2.19 -3.16 -8.51
CA TYR A 292 -2.11 -3.81 -7.21
C TYR A 292 -1.11 -3.13 -6.27
N SER A 293 -1.52 -2.95 -5.02
CA SER A 293 -0.58 -2.65 -3.94
C SER A 293 0.04 -3.93 -3.37
N VAL A 294 1.34 -3.90 -3.06
CA VAL A 294 2.06 -5.02 -2.43
C VAL A 294 2.83 -4.58 -1.19
N GLY A 295 2.85 -5.43 -0.16
CA GLY A 295 3.61 -5.21 1.08
C GLY A 295 4.93 -5.98 1.13
N CYS A 296 5.56 -6.04 2.31
CA CYS A 296 6.87 -6.68 2.51
C CYS A 296 6.86 -8.22 2.53
N ASN A 297 5.70 -8.89 2.45
CA ASN A 297 5.68 -10.34 2.30
C ASN A 297 5.99 -10.71 0.84
N GLN A 298 7.27 -10.83 0.53
CA GLN A 298 7.81 -10.97 -0.82
C GLN A 298 7.19 -12.13 -1.60
N PHE A 299 7.13 -13.34 -1.01
CA PHE A 299 6.59 -14.52 -1.69
C PHE A 299 5.07 -14.44 -1.88
N LEU A 300 4.34 -13.94 -0.88
CA LEU A 300 2.90 -13.70 -0.99
C LEU A 300 2.60 -12.68 -2.10
N ALA A 301 3.37 -11.60 -2.17
CA ALA A 301 3.23 -10.58 -3.21
C ALA A 301 3.47 -11.15 -4.61
N ILE A 302 4.55 -11.93 -4.79
CA ILE A 302 4.84 -12.60 -6.07
C ILE A 302 3.70 -13.56 -6.46
N ALA A 303 3.29 -14.44 -5.54
CA ALA A 303 2.22 -15.40 -5.78
C ALA A 303 0.87 -14.74 -6.07
N LYS A 304 0.54 -13.65 -5.36
CA LYS A 304 -0.66 -12.84 -5.60
C LYS A 304 -0.69 -12.32 -7.04
N LEU A 305 0.39 -11.68 -7.51
CA LEU A 305 0.43 -11.10 -8.86
C LEU A 305 0.38 -12.17 -9.96
N ARG A 306 0.98 -13.35 -9.74
CA ARG A 306 0.84 -14.52 -10.63
C ARG A 306 -0.60 -15.04 -10.66
N ALA A 307 -1.25 -15.13 -9.49
CA ALA A 307 -2.64 -15.54 -9.37
C ALA A 307 -3.59 -14.56 -10.05
N ALA A 308 -3.36 -13.25 -9.93
CA ALA A 308 -4.14 -12.20 -10.59
C ALA A 308 -4.26 -12.45 -12.10
N ARG A 309 -3.12 -12.65 -12.79
CA ARG A 309 -3.12 -12.92 -14.23
C ARG A 309 -3.87 -14.19 -14.60
N ARG A 310 -3.68 -15.26 -13.81
CA ARG A 310 -4.37 -16.53 -14.03
C ARG A 310 -5.89 -16.39 -13.89
N LEU A 311 -6.34 -15.71 -12.85
CA LEU A 311 -7.75 -15.47 -12.59
C LEU A 311 -8.36 -14.64 -13.73
N TRP A 312 -7.70 -13.56 -14.12
CA TRP A 312 -8.20 -12.71 -15.20
C TRP A 312 -8.23 -13.43 -16.55
N ALA A 313 -7.20 -14.21 -16.87
CA ALA A 313 -7.19 -15.02 -18.09
C ALA A 313 -8.39 -15.98 -18.14
N ARG A 314 -8.80 -16.52 -16.98
CA ARG A 314 -9.97 -17.37 -16.85
C ARG A 314 -11.30 -16.59 -16.95
N VAL A 315 -11.37 -15.38 -16.40
CA VAL A 315 -12.52 -14.47 -16.59
C VAL A 315 -12.69 -14.16 -18.07
N ALA A 316 -11.64 -13.69 -18.74
CA ALA A 316 -11.68 -13.33 -20.15
C ALA A 316 -12.03 -14.53 -21.05
N GLU A 317 -11.51 -15.72 -20.73
CA GLU A 317 -11.92 -16.97 -21.37
C GLU A 317 -13.42 -17.25 -21.22
N ALA A 318 -13.96 -17.12 -20.01
CA ALA A 318 -15.38 -17.36 -19.73
C ALA A 318 -16.28 -16.35 -20.46
N CYS A 319 -15.78 -15.13 -20.72
CA CYS A 319 -16.44 -14.13 -21.56
C CYS A 319 -16.35 -14.42 -23.06
N GLY A 320 -15.60 -15.43 -23.50
CA GLY A 320 -15.44 -15.81 -24.91
C GLY A 320 -14.30 -15.12 -25.63
N ALA A 321 -13.32 -14.53 -24.92
CA ALA A 321 -12.18 -13.89 -25.56
C ALA A 321 -11.23 -14.91 -26.19
N GLU A 322 -10.59 -14.53 -27.30
CA GLU A 322 -9.55 -15.33 -27.93
C GLU A 322 -8.28 -15.38 -27.05
N PRO A 323 -7.49 -16.47 -27.08
CA PRO A 323 -6.28 -16.62 -26.26
C PRO A 323 -5.35 -15.40 -26.19
N ARG A 324 -5.17 -14.70 -27.31
CA ARG A 324 -4.29 -13.52 -27.42
C ARG A 324 -4.81 -12.28 -26.68
N ASP A 325 -6.11 -12.19 -26.45
CA ASP A 325 -6.78 -11.02 -25.87
C ASP A 325 -6.97 -11.16 -24.35
N ARG A 326 -6.59 -12.30 -23.77
CA ARG A 326 -6.81 -12.65 -22.35
C ARG A 326 -5.70 -12.17 -21.40
N ALA A 327 -4.68 -11.51 -21.92
CA ALA A 327 -3.55 -11.05 -21.11
C ALA A 327 -3.95 -9.86 -20.20
N MET A 328 -3.45 -9.87 -18.96
CA MET A 328 -3.62 -8.75 -18.03
C MET A 328 -2.46 -7.76 -18.18
N ALA A 329 -2.80 -6.48 -18.40
CA ALA A 329 -1.85 -5.38 -18.20
C ALA A 329 -1.73 -5.07 -16.70
N LEU A 330 -0.51 -5.05 -16.18
CA LEU A 330 -0.26 -5.04 -14.73
C LEU A 330 0.61 -3.87 -14.30
N HIS A 331 0.07 -3.03 -13.42
CA HIS A 331 0.77 -2.03 -12.63
C HIS A 331 0.91 -2.50 -11.17
N VAL A 332 2.03 -2.16 -10.54
CA VAL A 332 2.30 -2.46 -9.12
C VAL A 332 2.77 -1.22 -8.38
N ARG A 333 2.29 -1.03 -7.15
CA ARG A 333 2.83 -0.03 -6.23
C ARG A 333 3.13 -0.62 -4.85
N ASN A 334 4.04 0.00 -4.09
CA ASN A 334 4.16 -0.33 -2.68
C ASN A 334 2.87 0.05 -1.93
N ALA A 335 2.58 -0.67 -0.85
CA ALA A 335 1.46 -0.35 0.00
C ALA A 335 1.80 0.79 0.97
N ASP A 336 0.85 1.70 1.20
CA ASP A 336 1.05 2.79 2.17
C ASP A 336 0.97 2.28 3.61
N ARG A 337 0.13 1.26 3.88
CA ARG A 337 -0.10 0.70 5.24
C ARG A 337 1.14 0.15 5.95
N ILE A 338 2.24 -0.06 5.22
CA ILE A 338 3.51 -0.57 5.78
C ILE A 338 4.53 0.55 6.03
N MET A 339 4.27 1.76 5.54
CA MET A 339 5.18 2.89 5.65
C MET A 339 5.06 3.52 7.04
N THR A 340 6.17 3.99 7.58
CA THR A 340 6.25 4.54 8.94
C THR A 340 6.67 6.01 8.93
N VAL A 341 6.14 6.78 9.89
CA VAL A 341 6.57 8.17 10.16
C VAL A 341 7.83 8.16 11.03
N ARG A 342 7.89 7.22 11.99
CA ARG A 342 9.06 6.95 12.82
C ARG A 342 10.02 6.02 12.09
N ASP A 343 11.31 6.29 12.25
CA ASP A 343 12.40 5.67 11.49
C ASP A 343 12.10 5.51 9.99
N PRO A 344 11.80 6.62 9.28
CA PRO A 344 11.32 6.55 7.91
C PRO A 344 12.39 5.97 6.96
N TRP A 345 13.66 5.94 7.34
CA TRP A 345 14.74 5.34 6.56
C TRP A 345 14.52 3.84 6.31
N VAL A 346 13.89 3.13 7.24
CA VAL A 346 13.50 1.72 7.05
C VAL A 346 12.50 1.57 5.90
N ASN A 347 11.74 2.61 5.55
CA ASN A 347 10.85 2.57 4.39
C ASN A 347 11.61 2.37 3.07
N MET A 348 12.90 2.72 2.98
CA MET A 348 13.72 2.40 1.80
C MET A 348 13.85 0.88 1.59
N LEU A 349 13.99 0.12 2.68
CA LEU A 349 14.05 -1.34 2.62
C LEU A 349 12.68 -1.93 2.27
N ARG A 350 11.62 -1.40 2.88
CA ARG A 350 10.23 -1.82 2.61
C ARG A 350 9.88 -1.67 1.13
N THR A 351 10.14 -0.49 0.58
CA THR A 351 9.86 -0.17 -0.82
C THR A 351 10.74 -0.96 -1.79
N THR A 352 11.98 -1.27 -1.42
CA THR A 352 12.85 -2.17 -2.20
C THR A 352 12.25 -3.57 -2.33
N VAL A 353 11.73 -4.15 -1.23
CA VAL A 353 11.07 -5.47 -1.25
C VAL A 353 9.80 -5.44 -2.12
N CYS A 354 9.00 -4.37 -2.04
CA CYS A 354 7.82 -4.18 -2.89
C CYS A 354 8.20 -4.12 -4.38
N CYS A 355 9.22 -3.33 -4.73
CA CYS A 355 9.72 -3.21 -6.09
C CYS A 355 10.23 -4.56 -6.62
N PHE A 356 11.01 -5.27 -5.81
CA PHE A 356 11.50 -6.61 -6.15
C PHE A 356 10.33 -7.54 -6.47
N ALA A 357 9.31 -7.60 -5.61
CA ALA A 357 8.18 -8.49 -5.81
C ALA A 357 7.40 -8.16 -7.09
N GLY A 358 7.16 -6.88 -7.37
CA GLY A 358 6.51 -6.44 -8.61
C GLY A 358 7.31 -6.82 -9.85
N ALA A 359 8.61 -6.56 -9.84
CA ALA A 359 9.51 -6.88 -10.95
C ALA A 359 9.66 -8.39 -11.17
N ALA A 360 9.90 -9.16 -10.11
CA ALA A 360 9.98 -10.62 -10.17
C ALA A 360 8.66 -11.27 -10.62
N ALA A 361 7.53 -10.65 -10.32
CA ALA A 361 6.24 -11.10 -10.82
C ALA A 361 5.94 -10.63 -12.25
N GLY A 362 6.81 -9.84 -12.90
CA GLY A 362 6.63 -9.37 -14.27
C GLY A 362 5.56 -8.28 -14.41
N ALA A 363 5.54 -7.31 -13.50
CA ALA A 363 4.75 -6.09 -13.68
C ALA A 363 5.22 -5.29 -14.90
N GLU A 364 4.29 -4.67 -15.63
CA GLU A 364 4.61 -3.85 -16.80
C GLU A 364 5.03 -2.44 -16.41
N SER A 365 4.53 -1.95 -15.27
CA SER A 365 4.92 -0.67 -14.69
C SER A 365 4.94 -0.75 -13.16
N ILE A 366 5.84 -0.01 -12.53
CA ILE A 366 5.99 0.02 -11.08
C ILE A 366 6.11 1.47 -10.58
N THR A 367 5.34 1.79 -9.54
CA THR A 367 5.45 3.04 -8.78
C THR A 367 5.97 2.73 -7.38
N ILE A 368 7.01 3.43 -6.96
CA ILE A 368 7.54 3.35 -5.60
C ILE A 368 7.49 4.73 -4.96
N THR A 369 6.77 4.83 -3.85
CA THR A 369 6.65 6.06 -3.07
C THR A 369 7.97 6.37 -2.36
N PRO A 370 8.40 7.65 -2.29
CA PRO A 370 9.54 8.07 -1.49
C PRO A 370 9.43 7.67 0.00
N PHE A 371 10.59 7.42 0.62
CA PHE A 371 10.66 6.86 1.98
C PHE A 371 10.08 7.77 3.08
N ASP A 372 10.02 9.08 2.83
CA ASP A 372 9.55 10.13 3.74
C ASP A 372 8.12 10.59 3.45
N SER A 373 7.39 9.92 2.55
CA SER A 373 6.06 10.36 2.10
C SER A 373 4.98 10.36 3.18
N GLN A 374 5.17 9.61 4.27
CA GLN A 374 4.27 9.64 5.43
C GLN A 374 4.58 10.80 6.38
N VAL A 375 5.74 11.45 6.23
CA VAL A 375 6.15 12.60 7.05
C VAL A 375 5.72 13.91 6.40
N GLY A 376 5.88 14.05 5.08
CA GLY A 376 5.54 15.26 4.35
C GLY A 376 5.83 15.12 2.85
N LEU A 377 5.86 16.24 2.12
CA LEU A 377 6.18 16.18 0.69
C LEU A 377 7.65 15.77 0.46
N PRO A 378 7.90 14.89 -0.52
CA PRO A 378 9.26 14.43 -0.82
C PRO A 378 10.08 15.56 -1.45
N ASP A 379 11.39 15.56 -1.21
CA ASP A 379 12.34 16.41 -1.91
C ASP A 379 13.06 15.65 -3.06
N ASP A 380 14.04 16.30 -3.68
CA ASP A 380 14.85 15.72 -4.75
C ASP A 380 15.64 14.49 -4.30
N PHE A 381 16.13 14.48 -3.06
CA PHE A 381 16.86 13.34 -2.53
C PHE A 381 15.91 12.14 -2.36
N SER A 382 14.75 12.34 -1.76
CA SER A 382 13.76 11.28 -1.52
C SER A 382 13.21 10.68 -2.82
N ARG A 383 12.89 11.52 -3.81
CA ARG A 383 12.51 11.07 -5.17
C ARG A 383 13.63 10.29 -5.85
N ARG A 384 14.85 10.80 -5.78
CA ARG A 384 16.03 10.12 -6.35
C ARG A 384 16.21 8.72 -5.77
N ILE A 385 16.05 8.53 -4.46
CA ILE A 385 16.15 7.21 -3.85
C ILE A 385 15.05 6.28 -4.38
N ALA A 386 13.79 6.71 -4.38
CA ALA A 386 12.68 5.90 -4.91
C ALA A 386 12.90 5.47 -6.37
N ARG A 387 13.36 6.39 -7.23
CA ARG A 387 13.69 6.10 -8.64
C ARG A 387 14.89 5.18 -8.77
N ASN A 388 15.99 5.50 -8.10
CA ASN A 388 17.23 4.74 -8.22
C ASN A 388 17.10 3.32 -7.66
N THR A 389 16.25 3.06 -6.66
CA THR A 389 15.94 1.69 -6.22
C THR A 389 15.46 0.83 -7.40
N GLN A 390 14.61 1.38 -8.27
CA GLN A 390 14.13 0.66 -9.44
C GLN A 390 15.24 0.47 -10.48
N VAL A 391 16.01 1.53 -10.75
CA VAL A 391 17.14 1.48 -11.70
C VAL A 391 18.20 0.46 -11.26
N ILE A 392 18.60 0.45 -9.99
CA ILE A 392 19.57 -0.52 -9.44
C ILE A 392 19.04 -1.94 -9.57
N LEU A 393 17.76 -2.17 -9.25
CA LEU A 393 17.18 -3.50 -9.39
C LEU A 393 17.23 -3.97 -10.85
N MET A 394 16.91 -3.09 -11.79
CA MET A 394 16.91 -3.37 -13.22
C MET A 394 18.32 -3.58 -13.80
N GLU A 395 19.23 -2.65 -13.54
CA GLU A 395 20.53 -2.56 -14.21
C GLU A 395 21.65 -3.33 -13.49
N GLU A 396 21.68 -3.33 -12.15
CA GLU A 396 22.77 -3.93 -11.38
C GLU A 396 22.42 -5.32 -10.83
N SER A 397 21.18 -5.52 -10.33
CA SER A 397 20.74 -6.84 -9.89
C SER A 397 20.20 -7.71 -11.03
N HIS A 398 20.06 -7.11 -12.23
CA HIS A 398 19.57 -7.76 -13.45
C HIS A 398 18.17 -8.37 -13.28
N LEU A 399 17.38 -7.81 -12.36
CA LEU A 399 16.02 -8.23 -12.12
C LEU A 399 15.18 -7.87 -13.36
N GLY A 400 14.58 -8.88 -13.98
CA GLY A 400 13.87 -8.75 -15.25
C GLY A 400 14.59 -9.38 -16.45
N GLN A 401 15.86 -9.80 -16.33
CA GLN A 401 16.52 -10.58 -17.40
C GLN A 401 15.96 -12.00 -17.53
N VAL A 402 15.40 -12.56 -16.45
CA VAL A 402 14.68 -13.83 -16.44
C VAL A 402 13.22 -13.53 -16.16
N MET A 403 12.32 -13.98 -17.05
CA MET A 403 10.88 -13.88 -16.80
C MET A 403 10.42 -14.93 -15.78
N ASP A 404 9.55 -14.50 -14.86
CA ASP A 404 9.04 -15.32 -13.75
C ASP A 404 10.12 -16.17 -13.07
N PRO A 405 11.16 -15.55 -12.46
CA PRO A 405 12.25 -16.29 -11.81
C PRO A 405 11.76 -17.20 -10.67
N GLY A 406 10.56 -16.96 -10.13
CA GLY A 406 9.91 -17.84 -9.16
C GLY A 406 9.23 -19.07 -9.77
N GLY A 407 9.10 -19.14 -11.10
CA GLY A 407 8.40 -20.21 -11.80
C GLY A 407 9.07 -21.56 -11.64
N GLY A 408 8.31 -22.58 -11.25
CA GLY A 408 8.81 -23.91 -10.90
C GLY A 408 9.23 -24.08 -9.43
N SER A 409 9.28 -23.02 -8.63
CA SER A 409 9.38 -23.16 -7.17
C SER A 409 8.12 -23.81 -6.63
N TRP A 410 8.25 -25.00 -6.03
CA TRP A 410 7.12 -25.74 -5.47
C TRP A 410 6.29 -24.92 -4.48
N TYR A 411 6.95 -24.06 -3.69
CA TYR A 411 6.27 -23.14 -2.77
C TYR A 411 5.47 -22.06 -3.51
N ILE A 412 6.11 -21.33 -4.43
CA ILE A 412 5.46 -20.21 -5.13
C ILE A 412 4.32 -20.72 -6.00
N GLU A 413 4.50 -21.83 -6.70
CA GLU A 413 3.44 -22.44 -7.52
C GLU A 413 2.24 -22.86 -6.65
N ARG A 414 2.51 -23.55 -5.54
CA ARG A 414 1.45 -23.99 -4.64
C ARG A 414 0.72 -22.83 -3.99
N LEU A 415 1.44 -21.82 -3.52
CA LEU A 415 0.85 -20.60 -2.96
C LEU A 415 0.02 -19.84 -4.00
N THR A 416 0.49 -19.78 -5.26
CA THR A 416 -0.25 -19.16 -6.36
C THR A 416 -1.58 -19.88 -6.61
N GLU A 417 -1.57 -21.22 -6.63
CA GLU A 417 -2.79 -22.03 -6.78
C GLU A 417 -3.76 -21.82 -5.63
N ASP A 418 -3.28 -21.90 -4.39
CA ASP A 418 -4.14 -21.80 -3.20
C ASP A 418 -4.77 -20.41 -3.09
N LEU A 419 -4.02 -19.34 -3.40
CA LEU A 419 -4.56 -17.98 -3.48
C LEU A 419 -5.59 -17.84 -4.60
N ALA A 420 -5.30 -18.36 -5.80
CA ALA A 420 -6.20 -18.29 -6.93
C ALA A 420 -7.53 -19.01 -6.63
N ALA A 421 -7.46 -20.22 -6.05
CA ALA A 421 -8.66 -20.99 -5.70
C ALA A 421 -9.52 -20.27 -4.64
N ALA A 422 -8.90 -19.73 -3.59
CA ALA A 422 -9.59 -18.98 -2.56
C ALA A 422 -10.23 -17.70 -3.10
N ALA A 423 -9.48 -16.93 -3.91
CA ALA A 423 -9.97 -15.70 -4.53
C ALA A 423 -11.09 -15.96 -5.53
N TRP A 424 -11.00 -17.03 -6.32
CA TRP A 424 -12.07 -17.40 -7.26
C TRP A 424 -13.39 -17.68 -6.55
N LYS A 425 -13.35 -18.39 -5.41
CA LYS A 425 -14.55 -18.65 -4.60
C LYS A 425 -15.18 -17.35 -4.08
N LEU A 426 -14.37 -16.45 -3.53
CA LEU A 426 -14.85 -15.16 -3.02
C LEU A 426 -15.37 -14.26 -4.14
N PHE A 427 -14.71 -14.26 -5.30
CA PHE A 427 -15.19 -13.59 -6.52
C PHE A 427 -16.57 -14.07 -6.92
N GLN A 428 -16.81 -15.39 -6.95
CA GLN A 428 -18.13 -15.95 -7.25
C GLN A 428 -19.20 -15.54 -6.23
N GLU A 429 -18.85 -15.40 -4.95
CA GLU A 429 -19.77 -14.88 -3.93
C GLU A 429 -20.16 -13.42 -4.19
N ILE A 430 -19.19 -12.57 -4.56
CA ILE A 430 -19.45 -11.17 -4.93
C ILE A 430 -20.39 -11.10 -6.14
N GLU A 431 -20.15 -11.91 -7.16
CA GLU A 431 -21.01 -11.94 -8.35
C GLU A 431 -22.43 -12.45 -8.03
N ALA A 432 -22.57 -13.43 -7.13
CA ALA A 432 -23.88 -13.89 -6.67
C ALA A 432 -24.67 -12.81 -5.90
N ARG A 433 -23.98 -11.80 -5.34
CA ARG A 433 -24.58 -10.64 -4.64
C ARG A 433 -24.91 -9.47 -5.56
N GLY A 434 -24.76 -9.61 -6.88
CA GLY A 434 -25.01 -8.54 -7.85
C GLY A 434 -23.75 -7.84 -8.36
N GLY A 435 -22.56 -8.33 -7.98
CA GLY A 435 -21.28 -7.80 -8.44
C GLY A 435 -20.70 -6.72 -7.53
N MET A 436 -19.53 -6.21 -7.90
CA MET A 436 -18.73 -5.35 -7.01
C MET A 436 -19.43 -4.04 -6.62
N GLY A 437 -20.16 -3.41 -7.54
CA GLY A 437 -20.87 -2.15 -7.26
C GLY A 437 -21.86 -2.30 -6.11
N GLU A 438 -22.71 -3.32 -6.16
CA GLU A 438 -23.67 -3.64 -5.09
C GLU A 438 -22.97 -4.05 -3.79
N ALA A 439 -21.88 -4.82 -3.88
CA ALA A 439 -21.11 -5.23 -2.72
C ALA A 439 -20.47 -4.04 -1.96
N ILE A 440 -20.11 -2.98 -2.68
CA ILE A 440 -19.62 -1.72 -2.10
C ILE A 440 -20.79 -0.92 -1.50
N VAL A 441 -21.86 -0.69 -2.28
CA VAL A 441 -23.01 0.14 -1.87
C VAL A 441 -23.72 -0.43 -0.64
N SER A 442 -23.86 -1.75 -0.56
CA SER A 442 -24.45 -2.44 0.61
C SER A 442 -23.59 -2.40 1.87
N GLY A 443 -22.34 -1.91 1.80
CA GLY A 443 -21.38 -1.92 2.91
C GLY A 443 -20.71 -3.27 3.17
N TRP A 444 -21.04 -4.30 2.39
CA TRP A 444 -20.51 -5.65 2.59
C TRP A 444 -18.98 -5.71 2.43
N VAL A 445 -18.40 -5.02 1.44
CA VAL A 445 -16.93 -4.99 1.25
C VAL A 445 -16.24 -4.44 2.49
N LYS A 446 -16.76 -3.36 3.09
CA LYS A 446 -16.21 -2.77 4.32
C LYS A 446 -16.26 -3.76 5.47
N GLU A 447 -17.42 -4.39 5.70
CA GLU A 447 -17.60 -5.41 6.75
C GLU A 447 -16.60 -6.57 6.59
N GLN A 448 -16.42 -7.09 5.38
CA GLN A 448 -15.48 -8.19 5.13
C GLN A 448 -14.02 -7.80 5.39
N ILE A 449 -13.63 -6.57 5.02
CA ILE A 449 -12.27 -6.08 5.25
C ILE A 449 -12.02 -5.89 6.75
N GLU A 450 -12.94 -5.25 7.46
CA GLU A 450 -12.83 -5.03 8.91
C GLU A 450 -12.73 -6.36 9.67
N ALA A 451 -13.58 -7.33 9.33
CA ALA A 451 -13.53 -8.67 9.91
C ALA A 451 -12.19 -9.37 9.67
N ALA A 452 -11.61 -9.22 8.47
CA ALA A 452 -10.31 -9.79 8.13
C ALA A 452 -9.13 -9.05 8.78
N TYR A 453 -9.29 -7.77 9.12
CA TYR A 453 -8.27 -6.96 9.78
C TYR A 453 -8.17 -7.23 11.29
N GLN A 454 -9.27 -7.58 11.96
CA GLN A 454 -9.32 -7.83 13.41
C GLN A 454 -8.24 -8.79 13.95
N PRO A 455 -7.94 -9.95 13.32
CA PRO A 455 -6.84 -10.81 13.76
C PRO A 455 -5.47 -10.16 13.59
N ARG A 456 -5.29 -9.32 12.56
CA ARG A 456 -4.03 -8.62 12.29
C ARG A 456 -3.79 -7.53 13.30
N GLU A 457 -4.80 -6.73 13.63
CA GLU A 457 -4.74 -5.73 14.70
C GLU A 457 -4.26 -6.34 16.02
N LYS A 458 -4.81 -7.50 16.41
CA LYS A 458 -4.37 -8.25 17.59
C LYS A 458 -2.93 -8.73 17.50
N ASN A 459 -2.46 -9.11 16.30
CA ASN A 459 -1.09 -9.57 16.09
C ASN A 459 -0.08 -8.39 16.10
N LEU A 460 -0.47 -7.23 15.59
CA LEU A 460 0.29 -5.97 15.71
C LEU A 460 0.42 -5.55 17.18
N ALA A 461 -0.69 -5.58 17.92
CA ALA A 461 -0.73 -5.25 19.35
C ALA A 461 0.17 -6.18 20.19
N ARG A 462 0.30 -7.45 19.81
CA ARG A 462 1.15 -8.43 20.50
C ARG A 462 2.57 -8.54 19.94
N ARG A 463 2.92 -7.72 18.94
CA ARG A 463 4.18 -7.80 18.17
C ARG A 463 4.45 -9.18 17.55
N LYS A 464 3.40 -9.93 17.24
CA LYS A 464 3.52 -11.12 16.40
C LYS A 464 3.80 -10.70 14.95
N ASP A 465 3.16 -9.62 14.52
CA ASP A 465 3.50 -8.90 13.31
C ASP A 465 4.33 -7.68 13.72
N ALA A 466 5.65 -7.84 13.80
CA ALA A 466 6.55 -6.79 14.26
C ALA A 466 6.82 -5.74 13.17
N ILE A 467 7.06 -4.51 13.59
CA ILE A 467 7.38 -3.35 12.76
C ILE A 467 8.75 -2.84 13.17
N THR A 468 9.76 -3.18 12.37
CA THR A 468 11.14 -2.73 12.58
C THR A 468 11.24 -1.20 12.57
N GLY A 469 11.96 -0.64 13.53
CA GLY A 469 12.11 0.80 13.75
C GLY A 469 10.98 1.43 14.59
N VAL A 470 9.87 0.71 14.82
CA VAL A 470 8.70 1.22 15.54
C VAL A 470 8.34 0.35 16.73
N SER A 471 7.76 -0.83 16.50
CA SER A 471 7.38 -1.75 17.58
C SER A 471 8.55 -2.64 18.02
N GLU A 472 9.52 -2.82 17.15
CA GLU A 472 10.73 -3.61 17.37
C GLU A 472 11.95 -2.81 16.91
N PHE A 473 12.96 -2.73 17.77
CA PHE A 473 14.17 -1.92 17.59
C PHE A 473 13.86 -0.42 17.42
N PRO A 474 13.01 0.18 18.28
CA PRO A 474 12.74 1.61 18.24
C PRO A 474 14.02 2.40 18.54
N ASN A 475 14.18 3.56 17.91
CA ASN A 475 15.27 4.49 18.20
C ASN A 475 14.71 5.82 18.73
N LEU A 476 14.81 6.04 20.05
CA LEU A 476 14.35 7.29 20.66
C LEU A 476 15.25 8.49 20.38
N GLY A 477 16.51 8.25 20.05
CA GLY A 477 17.48 9.28 19.67
C GLY A 477 17.46 9.60 18.18
N GLU A 478 16.52 9.02 17.42
CA GLU A 478 16.38 9.33 16.00
C GLU A 478 16.08 10.81 15.80
N ARG A 479 16.71 11.42 14.79
CA ARG A 479 16.36 12.77 14.38
C ARG A 479 15.12 12.68 13.50
N SER A 480 14.01 13.21 13.98
CA SER A 480 12.78 13.36 13.18
C SER A 480 13.07 14.16 11.92
N LEU A 481 12.47 13.73 10.81
CA LEU A 481 12.42 14.53 9.60
C LEU A 481 11.37 15.63 9.79
N GLU A 482 11.72 16.86 9.49
CA GLU A 482 10.78 17.97 9.51
C GLU A 482 9.79 17.82 8.34
N PRO A 483 8.47 17.85 8.59
CA PRO A 483 7.48 17.85 7.52
C PRO A 483 7.71 19.01 6.56
N ARG A 484 7.78 18.71 5.26
CA ARG A 484 7.85 19.74 4.22
C ARG A 484 6.43 20.10 3.80
N GLU A 485 5.94 21.20 4.35
CA GLU A 485 4.61 21.72 4.04
C GLU A 485 4.68 22.86 3.02
N PRO A 486 3.86 22.83 1.97
CA PRO A 486 3.75 23.95 1.03
C PRO A 486 2.92 25.08 1.66
N ASP A 487 3.20 26.33 1.27
CA ASP A 487 2.32 27.47 1.59
C ASP A 487 1.02 27.36 0.77
N ARG A 488 0.07 26.57 1.29
CA ARG A 488 -1.21 26.32 0.61
C ARG A 488 -2.03 27.59 0.43
N ALA A 489 -1.92 28.56 1.34
CA ALA A 489 -2.65 29.82 1.22
C ALA A 489 -2.15 30.63 0.03
N ALA A 490 -0.83 30.77 -0.13
CA ALA A 490 -0.24 31.40 -1.31
C ALA A 490 -0.61 30.67 -2.60
N LEU A 491 -0.54 29.33 -2.60
CA LEU A 491 -0.86 28.52 -3.79
C LEU A 491 -2.33 28.60 -4.22
N ARG A 492 -3.27 28.72 -3.27
CA ARG A 492 -4.69 28.96 -3.57
C ARG A 492 -4.91 30.31 -4.22
N GLU A 493 -4.24 31.34 -3.72
CA GLU A 493 -4.29 32.68 -4.30
C GLU A 493 -3.68 32.71 -5.72
N GLU A 494 -2.56 32.02 -5.95
CA GLU A 494 -2.00 31.84 -7.29
C GLU A 494 -2.97 31.10 -8.22
N ALA A 495 -3.61 30.03 -7.74
CA ALA A 495 -4.61 29.29 -8.52
C ALA A 495 -5.79 30.17 -8.92
N ARG A 496 -6.33 30.97 -7.98
CA ARG A 496 -7.40 31.93 -8.24
C ARG A 496 -7.03 32.94 -9.33
N GLN A 497 -5.83 33.53 -9.25
CA GLN A 497 -5.38 34.48 -10.27
C GLN A 497 -5.25 33.83 -11.66
N ARG A 498 -4.73 32.59 -11.73
CA ARG A 498 -4.63 31.84 -12.98
C ARG A 498 -6.01 31.56 -13.58
N LEU A 499 -6.95 31.11 -12.76
CA LEU A 499 -8.33 30.75 -13.17
C LEU A 499 -9.13 31.99 -13.60
N GLU A 500 -9.05 33.10 -12.87
CA GLU A 500 -9.64 34.38 -13.31
C GLU A 500 -9.06 34.84 -14.65
N GLY A 501 -7.74 34.71 -14.83
CA GLY A 501 -7.08 35.05 -16.07
C GLY A 501 -7.48 34.15 -17.24
N LEU A 502 -7.81 32.88 -16.98
CA LEU A 502 -8.32 31.92 -17.97
C LEU A 502 -9.75 32.28 -18.36
N ARG A 503 -10.66 32.44 -17.39
CA ARG A 503 -12.09 32.75 -17.64
C ARG A 503 -12.30 34.11 -18.32
N ARG A 504 -11.41 35.09 -18.10
CA ARG A 504 -11.43 36.37 -18.86
C ARG A 504 -11.08 36.22 -20.33
N ARG A 505 -10.27 35.21 -20.69
CA ARG A 505 -9.81 34.95 -22.06
C ARG A 505 -10.69 33.94 -22.80
N GLY A 506 -11.26 32.97 -22.07
CA GLY A 506 -12.16 31.97 -22.60
C GLY A 506 -13.57 32.52 -22.86
N ASN A 507 -14.31 31.83 -23.73
CA ASN A 507 -15.74 32.03 -23.93
C ASN A 507 -16.42 30.66 -23.97
N VAL A 508 -16.55 30.05 -22.79
CA VAL A 508 -16.99 28.65 -22.65
C VAL A 508 -18.48 28.50 -22.39
N GLY A 509 -19.21 29.58 -22.06
CA GLY A 509 -20.59 29.49 -21.59
C GLY A 509 -21.58 28.84 -22.58
N ARG A 510 -21.43 29.06 -23.89
CA ARG A 510 -22.25 28.36 -24.90
C ARG A 510 -21.87 26.89 -25.07
N ALA A 511 -20.59 26.58 -24.89
CA ALA A 511 -20.04 25.24 -25.05
C ALA A 511 -20.51 24.34 -23.89
N LEU A 512 -20.36 24.84 -22.65
CA LEU A 512 -20.87 24.19 -21.43
C LEU A 512 -22.39 23.96 -21.46
N GLN A 513 -23.17 24.93 -21.98
CA GLN A 513 -24.62 24.75 -22.16
C GLN A 513 -24.96 23.63 -23.17
N ALA A 514 -24.14 23.45 -24.21
CA ALA A 514 -24.32 22.36 -25.16
C ALA A 514 -23.96 21.01 -24.53
N LEU A 515 -22.89 20.95 -23.73
CA LEU A 515 -22.51 19.78 -22.96
C LEU A 515 -23.63 19.36 -21.98
N GLU A 516 -24.16 20.30 -21.20
CA GLU A 516 -25.30 20.06 -20.30
C GLU A 516 -26.52 19.52 -21.05
N ALA A 517 -26.82 20.07 -22.23
CA ALA A 517 -27.93 19.60 -23.06
C ALA A 517 -27.70 18.17 -23.56
N GLN A 518 -26.47 17.83 -23.98
CA GLN A 518 -26.11 16.49 -24.44
C GLN A 518 -26.23 15.46 -23.32
N VAL A 519 -25.72 15.78 -22.12
CA VAL A 519 -25.79 14.90 -20.92
C VAL A 519 -27.25 14.60 -20.55
N ARG A 520 -28.14 15.60 -20.61
CA ARG A 520 -29.56 15.43 -20.28
C ARG A 520 -30.31 14.52 -21.25
N VAL A 521 -29.96 14.57 -22.54
CA VAL A 521 -30.67 13.80 -23.57
C VAL A 521 -30.21 12.33 -23.59
N ARG A 522 -28.98 12.03 -23.14
CA ARG A 522 -28.37 10.67 -23.16
C ARG A 522 -28.44 10.01 -24.54
N GLU A 523 -28.32 10.81 -25.60
CA GLU A 523 -28.23 10.34 -26.99
C GLU A 523 -26.86 10.71 -27.56
N GLY A 524 -26.31 9.83 -28.39
CA GLY A 524 -25.02 10.02 -29.04
C GLY A 524 -24.35 8.68 -29.36
N GLU A 525 -23.40 8.71 -30.28
CA GLU A 525 -22.54 7.55 -30.52
C GLU A 525 -21.51 7.41 -29.37
N PRO A 526 -21.14 6.18 -28.96
CA PRO A 526 -20.15 5.99 -27.90
C PRO A 526 -18.85 6.78 -28.17
N GLY A 527 -18.40 7.60 -27.23
CA GLY A 527 -17.22 8.46 -27.36
C GLY A 527 -17.49 9.89 -27.87
N GLU A 528 -18.73 10.22 -28.26
CA GLU A 528 -19.09 11.57 -28.75
C GLU A 528 -19.11 12.62 -27.62
N LEU A 529 -19.55 12.26 -26.42
CA LEU A 529 -19.52 13.15 -25.26
C LEU A 529 -18.08 13.52 -24.90
N MET A 530 -17.15 12.55 -25.00
CA MET A 530 -15.74 12.81 -24.77
C MET A 530 -15.16 13.84 -25.75
N GLU A 531 -15.55 13.81 -27.03
CA GLU A 531 -15.12 14.82 -28.01
C GLU A 531 -15.64 16.23 -27.65
N THR A 532 -16.88 16.35 -27.17
CA THR A 532 -17.43 17.62 -26.67
C THR A 532 -16.60 18.14 -25.49
N ILE A 533 -16.30 17.29 -24.51
CA ILE A 533 -15.47 17.66 -23.35
C ILE A 533 -14.08 18.13 -23.78
N ILE A 534 -13.46 17.47 -24.76
CA ILE A 534 -12.15 17.89 -25.29
C ILE A 534 -12.26 19.27 -25.95
N ALA A 535 -13.29 19.51 -26.76
CA ALA A 535 -13.50 20.80 -27.41
C ALA A 535 -13.72 21.92 -26.39
N ASP A 536 -14.49 21.66 -25.34
CA ASP A 536 -14.74 22.62 -24.25
C ASP A 536 -13.46 22.91 -23.46
N ALA A 537 -12.66 21.89 -23.16
CA ALA A 537 -11.35 22.05 -22.55
C ALA A 537 -10.39 22.89 -23.42
N GLN A 538 -10.36 22.68 -24.75
CA GLN A 538 -9.60 23.51 -25.69
C GLN A 538 -10.10 24.96 -25.76
N ALA A 539 -11.39 25.20 -25.49
CA ALA A 539 -11.97 26.52 -25.38
C ALA A 539 -11.67 27.21 -24.02
N GLY A 540 -11.02 26.48 -23.10
CA GLY A 540 -10.58 26.97 -21.80
C GLY A 540 -11.48 26.59 -20.63
N ALA A 541 -12.38 25.61 -20.79
CA ALA A 541 -13.20 25.11 -19.70
C ALA A 541 -12.33 24.45 -18.62
N THR A 542 -12.67 24.71 -17.36
CA THR A 542 -11.96 24.15 -16.21
C THR A 542 -12.50 22.78 -15.81
N ILE A 543 -11.78 22.07 -14.93
CA ILE A 543 -12.23 20.78 -14.42
C ILE A 543 -13.53 20.92 -13.62
N GLY A 544 -13.70 22.00 -12.84
CA GLY A 544 -14.91 22.27 -12.08
C GLY A 544 -16.10 22.62 -12.97
N GLU A 545 -15.89 23.46 -14.00
CA GLU A 545 -16.92 23.79 -14.98
C GLU A 545 -17.38 22.56 -15.75
N LEU A 546 -16.45 21.71 -16.21
CA LEU A 546 -16.76 20.44 -16.87
C LEU A 546 -17.49 19.48 -15.93
N ALA A 547 -17.02 19.33 -14.69
CA ALA A 547 -17.66 18.47 -13.70
C ALA A 547 -19.11 18.92 -13.41
N GLN A 548 -19.33 20.23 -13.29
CA GLN A 548 -20.65 20.82 -13.09
C GLN A 548 -21.56 20.60 -14.30
N SER A 549 -21.07 20.80 -15.52
CA SER A 549 -21.88 20.58 -16.73
C SER A 549 -22.19 19.10 -16.98
N LEU A 550 -21.35 18.21 -16.46
CA LEU A 550 -21.62 16.78 -16.43
C LEU A 550 -22.60 16.39 -15.32
N ASP A 551 -22.90 17.24 -14.34
CA ASP A 551 -23.90 16.92 -13.31
C ASP A 551 -25.29 16.85 -13.95
N GLY A 552 -25.79 15.62 -14.13
CA GLY A 552 -27.12 15.34 -14.67
C GLY A 552 -28.26 15.73 -13.72
N GLY A 553 -27.97 16.26 -12.53
CA GLY A 553 -28.95 16.58 -11.49
C GLY A 553 -29.54 15.35 -10.81
N HIS A 554 -28.89 14.19 -10.97
CA HIS A 554 -29.27 12.93 -10.36
C HIS A 554 -28.64 12.77 -8.98
N GLU A 555 -29.28 11.97 -8.11
CA GLU A 555 -28.86 11.83 -6.72
C GLU A 555 -27.48 11.15 -6.60
N ALA A 556 -26.56 11.85 -5.94
CA ALA A 556 -25.22 11.37 -5.62
C ALA A 556 -25.26 10.07 -4.79
N VAL A 557 -24.40 9.11 -5.10
CA VAL A 557 -24.23 7.91 -4.25
C VAL A 557 -23.31 8.24 -3.09
N THR A 558 -23.73 7.92 -1.86
CA THR A 558 -22.91 8.05 -0.65
C THR A 558 -22.92 6.75 0.12
N ILE A 559 -21.76 6.37 0.65
CA ILE A 559 -21.55 5.19 1.51
C ILE A 559 -20.65 5.58 2.68
N ASP A 560 -20.56 4.70 3.67
CA ASP A 560 -19.49 4.80 4.64
C ASP A 560 -18.15 4.43 3.98
N ALA A 561 -17.25 5.41 3.88
CA ALA A 561 -15.91 5.21 3.33
C ALA A 561 -15.16 4.10 4.10
N LEU A 562 -14.23 3.46 3.40
CA LEU A 562 -13.32 2.48 4.00
C LEU A 562 -12.42 3.14 5.05
N VAL A 563 -12.21 2.44 6.16
CA VAL A 563 -11.27 2.87 7.20
C VAL A 563 -9.88 2.40 6.80
N PHE A 564 -8.95 3.34 6.68
CA PHE A 564 -7.57 3.03 6.33
C PHE A 564 -6.73 2.75 7.56
N HIS A 565 -5.79 1.82 7.43
CA HIS A 565 -4.93 1.39 8.52
C HIS A 565 -3.47 1.54 8.14
N THR A 566 -2.70 2.25 8.97
CA THR A 566 -1.24 2.19 8.94
C THR A 566 -0.77 1.32 10.09
N PHE A 567 0.04 0.29 9.81
CA PHE A 567 0.37 -0.71 10.84
C PHE A 567 1.11 -0.11 12.05
N SER A 568 1.92 0.92 11.83
CA SER A 568 2.71 1.59 12.87
C SER A 568 1.92 2.60 13.69
N GLU A 569 0.82 3.13 13.15
CA GLU A 569 0.10 4.28 13.71
C GLU A 569 -0.23 4.13 15.20
N PRO A 570 -0.72 2.99 15.71
CA PRO A 570 -0.99 2.84 17.14
C PRO A 570 0.25 3.01 18.03
N TYR A 571 1.43 2.54 17.59
CA TYR A 571 2.68 2.74 18.33
C TYR A 571 3.21 4.17 18.17
N GLU A 572 3.09 4.73 16.98
CA GLU A 572 3.53 6.11 16.68
C GLU A 572 2.73 7.14 17.47
N ALA A 573 1.43 6.91 17.70
CA ALA A 573 0.58 7.70 18.57
C ALA A 573 1.06 7.69 20.03
N LEU A 574 1.46 6.52 20.56
CA LEU A 574 2.04 6.43 21.91
C LEU A 574 3.37 7.21 22.00
N ARG A 575 4.22 7.10 20.98
CA ARG A 575 5.48 7.86 20.92
C ARG A 575 5.23 9.37 20.79
N ALA A 576 4.25 9.80 20.00
CA ALA A 576 3.87 11.20 19.88
C ALA A 576 3.38 11.78 21.21
N ALA A 577 2.50 11.07 21.92
CA ALA A 577 2.06 11.48 23.25
C ALA A 577 3.21 11.57 24.27
N SER A 578 4.18 10.64 24.20
CA SER A 578 5.40 10.73 25.02
C SER A 578 6.27 11.94 24.66
N ASP A 579 6.39 12.30 23.37
CA ASP A 579 7.10 13.49 22.93
C ASP A 579 6.42 14.77 23.44
N GLU A 580 5.09 14.85 23.36
CA GLU A 580 4.30 15.96 23.89
C GLU A 580 4.44 16.10 25.40
N TYR A 581 4.41 14.98 26.13
CA TYR A 581 4.71 14.97 27.56
C TYR A 581 6.11 15.53 27.83
N ALA A 582 7.12 15.09 27.09
CA ALA A 582 8.49 15.55 27.27
C ALA A 582 8.66 17.06 27.01
N ALA A 583 7.96 17.59 26.00
CA ALA A 583 7.95 19.02 25.72
C ALA A 583 7.35 19.85 26.88
N ARG A 584 6.38 19.30 27.63
CA ARG A 584 5.74 19.96 28.78
C ARG A 584 6.51 19.77 30.10
N ALA A 585 6.96 18.54 30.37
CA ALA A 585 7.58 18.16 31.64
C ALA A 585 9.11 18.37 31.67
N GLY A 586 9.74 18.55 30.51
CA GLY A 586 11.19 18.69 30.38
C GLY A 586 11.97 17.36 30.36
N HIS A 587 11.28 16.22 30.49
CA HIS A 587 11.84 14.88 30.40
C HIS A 587 10.78 13.88 29.89
N ARG A 588 11.21 12.75 29.33
CA ARG A 588 10.30 11.66 28.94
C ARG A 588 9.78 10.90 30.16
N PRO A 589 8.66 10.16 30.05
CA PRO A 589 8.35 9.12 31.03
C PRO A 589 9.51 8.12 31.07
N SER A 590 10.09 7.90 32.25
CA SER A 590 11.31 7.10 32.41
C SER A 590 11.05 5.78 33.15
N ALA A 591 11.75 4.72 32.72
CA ALA A 591 11.71 3.40 33.34
C ALA A 591 13.12 2.93 33.70
N PHE A 592 13.31 2.41 34.91
CA PHE A 592 14.59 1.88 35.37
C PHE A 592 14.62 0.35 35.30
N LEU A 593 15.61 -0.22 34.61
CA LEU A 593 15.80 -1.66 34.54
C LEU A 593 16.54 -2.15 35.79
N VAL A 594 15.82 -2.87 36.65
CA VAL A 594 16.35 -3.50 37.85
C VAL A 594 16.93 -4.86 37.45
N ASN A 595 18.21 -4.86 37.08
CA ASN A 595 18.94 -6.02 36.60
C ASN A 595 19.43 -6.87 37.79
N LEU A 596 18.88 -8.07 37.97
CA LEU A 596 19.24 -8.95 39.09
C LEU A 596 20.23 -10.03 38.67
N GLY A 597 21.27 -10.21 39.48
CA GLY A 597 22.33 -11.20 39.27
C GLY A 597 23.30 -10.85 38.13
N PRO A 598 24.21 -11.78 37.77
CA PRO A 598 25.20 -11.57 36.73
C PRO A 598 24.60 -11.21 35.36
N VAL A 599 25.38 -10.51 34.52
CA VAL A 599 25.02 -10.06 33.17
C VAL A 599 24.31 -11.15 32.35
N ALA A 600 24.88 -12.36 32.33
CA ALA A 600 24.34 -13.50 31.59
C ALA A 600 22.89 -13.88 31.98
N GLN A 601 22.44 -13.52 33.19
CA GLN A 601 21.10 -13.85 33.68
C GLN A 601 20.06 -12.79 33.33
N HIS A 602 20.45 -11.52 33.15
CA HIS A 602 19.50 -10.42 32.94
C HIS A 602 19.51 -9.81 31.54
N THR A 603 20.62 -9.87 30.77
CA THR A 603 20.75 -9.15 29.48
C THR A 603 19.60 -9.42 28.50
N ALA A 604 19.16 -10.67 28.37
CA ALA A 604 18.07 -11.00 27.44
C ALA A 604 16.73 -10.36 27.84
N ARG A 605 16.40 -10.34 29.15
CA ARG A 605 15.18 -9.71 29.66
C ARG A 605 15.28 -8.20 29.67
N ALA A 606 16.45 -7.66 30.01
CA ALA A 606 16.72 -6.22 29.98
C ALA A 606 16.58 -5.67 28.54
N GLY A 607 17.20 -6.35 27.56
CA GLY A 607 17.07 -5.99 26.14
C GLY A 607 15.62 -6.07 25.64
N TYR A 608 14.88 -7.12 26.02
CA TYR A 608 13.45 -7.23 25.71
C TYR A 608 12.63 -6.11 26.36
N ALA A 609 12.86 -5.81 27.63
CA ALA A 609 12.16 -4.76 28.38
C ALA A 609 12.44 -3.37 27.82
N ARG A 610 13.70 -3.08 27.48
CA ARG A 610 14.10 -1.84 26.80
C ARG A 610 13.32 -1.66 25.51
N ASN A 611 13.43 -2.65 24.61
CA ASN A 611 12.74 -2.65 23.32
C ASN A 611 11.21 -2.56 23.47
N PHE A 612 10.64 -3.19 24.50
CA PHE A 612 9.22 -3.08 24.85
C PHE A 612 8.83 -1.64 25.19
N LEU A 613 9.56 -1.00 26.11
CA LEU A 613 9.20 0.30 26.66
C LEU A 613 9.51 1.44 25.68
N GLU A 614 10.64 1.38 24.99
CA GLU A 614 11.02 2.39 24.00
C GLU A 614 10.03 2.43 22.81
N ALA A 615 9.33 1.33 22.51
CA ALA A 615 8.27 1.31 21.50
C ALA A 615 7.07 2.20 21.87
N GLY A 616 6.86 2.45 23.16
CA GLY A 616 5.88 3.41 23.67
C GLY A 616 6.48 4.79 23.98
N GLY A 617 7.76 5.02 23.70
CA GLY A 617 8.40 6.31 23.93
C GLY A 617 8.97 6.51 25.35
N PHE A 618 9.13 5.46 26.15
CA PHE A 618 9.76 5.57 27.47
C PHE A 618 11.27 5.73 27.37
N GLU A 619 11.85 6.65 28.13
CA GLU A 619 13.29 6.69 28.36
C GLU A 619 13.70 5.56 29.31
N VAL A 620 14.53 4.63 28.83
CA VAL A 620 14.94 3.45 29.61
C VAL A 620 16.34 3.62 30.18
N ILE A 621 16.40 3.72 31.50
CA ILE A 621 17.62 3.84 32.31
C ILE A 621 18.07 2.43 32.69
N ASP A 622 19.29 2.05 32.29
CA ASP A 622 19.86 0.74 32.65
C ASP A 622 20.41 0.76 34.07
N GLY A 623 20.02 -0.24 34.87
CA GLY A 623 20.66 -0.51 36.15
C GLY A 623 21.89 -1.38 35.99
N GLU A 624 22.90 -1.13 36.82
CA GLU A 624 23.98 -2.09 37.02
C GLU A 624 23.42 -3.35 37.69
N GLY A 625 24.05 -4.50 37.44
CA GLY A 625 23.65 -5.77 38.06
C GLY A 625 23.70 -5.68 39.58
N CYS A 626 22.62 -6.11 40.26
CA CYS A 626 22.52 -6.12 41.71
C CYS A 626 22.15 -7.50 42.24
N ASP A 627 22.70 -7.84 43.41
CA ASP A 627 22.58 -9.18 43.99
C ASP A 627 21.48 -9.30 45.06
N ASP A 628 20.97 -8.16 45.56
CA ASP A 628 19.97 -8.14 46.62
C ASP A 628 18.94 -7.00 46.48
N ALA A 629 17.86 -7.10 47.27
CA ALA A 629 16.76 -6.14 47.26
C ALA A 629 17.17 -4.73 47.69
N ALA A 630 18.09 -4.58 48.65
CA ALA A 630 18.49 -3.28 49.17
C ALA A 630 19.29 -2.50 48.10
N ALA A 631 20.23 -3.17 47.44
CA ALA A 631 20.97 -2.62 46.32
C ALA A 631 20.04 -2.21 45.17
N ALA A 632 19.08 -3.08 44.80
CA ALA A 632 18.06 -2.77 43.80
C ALA A 632 17.23 -1.52 44.14
N GLY A 633 16.79 -1.41 45.39
CA GLY A 633 16.02 -0.26 45.88
C GLY A 633 16.81 1.05 45.86
N SER A 634 18.07 1.02 46.29
CA SER A 634 18.96 2.18 46.25
C SER A 634 19.25 2.64 44.82
N ALA A 635 19.51 1.70 43.91
CA ALA A 635 19.74 2.01 42.50
C ALA A 635 18.49 2.63 41.84
N PHE A 636 17.31 2.07 42.12
CA PHE A 636 16.05 2.63 41.64
C PHE A 636 15.82 4.06 42.16
N ALA A 637 16.00 4.30 43.46
CA ALA A 637 15.84 5.64 44.03
C ALA A 637 16.81 6.66 43.42
N ALA A 638 18.04 6.25 43.11
CA ALA A 638 19.03 7.10 42.46
C ALA A 638 18.68 7.43 40.99
N SER A 639 17.94 6.55 40.31
CA SER A 639 17.55 6.75 38.90
C SER A 639 16.54 7.88 38.69
N GLY A 640 15.76 8.22 39.72
CA GLY A 640 14.64 9.18 39.60
C GLY A 640 13.44 8.68 38.78
N ALA A 641 13.46 7.43 38.29
CA ALA A 641 12.38 6.88 37.47
C ALA A 641 11.10 6.62 38.28
N GLY A 642 9.93 6.80 37.64
CA GLY A 642 8.64 6.46 38.24
C GLY A 642 8.26 4.98 38.10
N LEU A 643 8.88 4.26 37.15
CA LEU A 643 8.60 2.87 36.79
C LEU A 643 9.85 2.01 37.01
N ALA A 644 9.70 0.89 37.71
CA ALA A 644 10.78 -0.09 37.90
C ALA A 644 10.49 -1.38 37.11
N VAL A 645 11.50 -1.95 36.46
CA VAL A 645 11.35 -3.15 35.62
C VAL A 645 12.34 -4.22 36.05
N ILE A 646 11.86 -5.24 36.73
CA ILE A 646 12.68 -6.34 37.24
C ILE A 646 13.05 -7.27 36.07
N CYS A 647 14.35 -7.43 35.85
CA CYS A 647 14.93 -8.20 34.74
C CYS A 647 15.94 -9.24 35.25
N SER A 648 15.62 -10.53 35.07
CA SER A 648 16.53 -11.64 35.37
C SER A 648 16.02 -12.96 34.79
N SER A 649 16.72 -14.05 35.11
CA SER A 649 16.31 -15.41 34.81
C SER A 649 15.21 -15.90 35.75
N ASP A 650 14.43 -16.88 35.29
CA ASP A 650 13.33 -17.45 36.09
C ASP A 650 13.83 -18.04 37.43
N ALA A 651 15.05 -18.57 37.47
CA ALA A 651 15.66 -19.11 38.70
C ALA A 651 15.91 -18.03 39.76
N VAL A 652 16.34 -16.83 39.34
CA VAL A 652 16.57 -15.70 40.24
C VAL A 652 15.26 -15.11 40.74
N TYR A 653 14.23 -15.06 39.88
CA TYR A 653 12.92 -14.55 40.27
C TYR A 653 12.29 -15.32 41.44
N GLN A 654 12.50 -16.64 41.51
CA GLN A 654 12.00 -17.47 42.63
C GLN A 654 12.52 -16.98 43.99
N GLN A 655 13.70 -16.37 44.03
CA GLN A 655 14.35 -15.94 45.27
C GLN A 655 14.20 -14.44 45.52
N LEU A 656 14.33 -13.63 44.47
CA LEU A 656 14.52 -12.18 44.62
C LEU A 656 13.33 -11.34 44.14
N ALA A 657 12.41 -11.85 43.33
CA ALA A 657 11.35 -11.01 42.74
C ALA A 657 10.47 -10.34 43.80
N ALA A 658 9.96 -11.10 44.78
CA ALA A 658 9.11 -10.57 45.83
C ALA A 658 9.86 -9.63 46.82
N PRO A 659 11.05 -9.99 47.34
CA PRO A 659 11.83 -9.07 48.18
C PRO A 659 12.20 -7.76 47.47
N VAL A 660 12.61 -7.82 46.20
CA VAL A 660 12.95 -6.64 45.39
C VAL A 660 11.71 -5.78 45.16
N ALA A 661 10.56 -6.37 44.79
CA ALA A 661 9.32 -5.63 44.58
C ALA A 661 8.89 -4.87 45.85
N GLY A 662 8.97 -5.50 47.02
CA GLY A 662 8.70 -4.86 48.30
C GLY A 662 9.62 -3.67 48.58
N GLU A 663 10.92 -3.79 48.28
CA GLU A 663 11.84 -2.67 48.43
C GLU A 663 11.56 -1.53 47.44
N LEU A 664 11.32 -1.84 46.17
CA LEU A 664 10.99 -0.84 45.15
C LEU A 664 9.74 -0.03 45.54
N LYS A 665 8.70 -0.67 46.08
CA LYS A 665 7.53 0.04 46.62
C LYS A 665 7.90 0.97 47.77
N ARG A 666 8.71 0.51 48.72
CA ARG A 666 9.20 1.36 49.84
C ARG A 666 9.99 2.57 49.35
N ARG A 667 10.67 2.45 48.20
CA ARG A 667 11.44 3.52 47.56
C ARG A 667 10.62 4.41 46.63
N GLY A 668 9.30 4.21 46.56
CA GLY A 668 8.39 5.07 45.82
C GLY A 668 8.18 4.69 44.36
N ALA A 669 8.49 3.45 43.96
CA ALA A 669 8.09 2.97 42.64
C ALA A 669 6.58 3.07 42.49
N ARG A 670 6.12 3.88 41.52
CA ARG A 670 4.68 4.05 41.25
C ARG A 670 4.11 2.75 40.69
N ARG A 671 4.92 2.07 39.86
CA ARG A 671 4.59 0.79 39.25
C ARG A 671 5.82 -0.09 39.14
N ILE A 672 5.61 -1.39 39.27
CA ILE A 672 6.63 -2.42 39.17
C ILE A 672 6.22 -3.41 38.09
N VAL A 673 7.07 -3.52 37.08
CA VAL A 673 6.92 -4.47 35.97
C VAL A 673 7.94 -5.59 36.16
N LEU A 674 7.59 -6.82 35.82
CA LEU A 674 8.53 -7.93 35.74
C LEU A 674 8.60 -8.46 34.30
N ALA A 675 9.82 -8.61 33.78
CA ALA A 675 10.06 -9.16 32.44
C ALA A 675 10.14 -10.69 32.50
N GLY A 676 9.00 -11.36 32.32
CA GLY A 676 8.86 -12.81 32.46
C GLY A 676 7.41 -13.25 32.56
N ARG A 677 7.17 -14.56 32.40
CA ARG A 677 5.85 -15.14 32.68
C ARG A 677 5.77 -15.50 34.16
N PRO A 678 4.70 -15.12 34.88
CA PRO A 678 4.62 -15.39 36.31
C PRO A 678 4.33 -16.85 36.65
N GLY A 679 3.65 -17.59 35.76
CA GLY A 679 3.29 -18.98 36.00
C GLY A 679 2.50 -19.14 37.30
N GLU A 680 2.85 -20.13 38.11
CA GLU A 680 2.20 -20.40 39.41
C GLU A 680 2.49 -19.31 40.47
N ASN A 681 3.50 -18.45 40.25
CA ASN A 681 3.88 -17.41 41.20
C ASN A 681 3.06 -16.13 41.08
N GLU A 682 2.12 -16.02 40.13
CA GLU A 682 1.44 -14.75 39.83
C GLU A 682 0.77 -14.12 41.06
N ALA A 683 0.03 -14.91 41.85
CA ALA A 683 -0.65 -14.41 43.03
C ALA A 683 0.35 -13.84 44.06
N SER A 684 1.38 -14.62 44.40
CA SER A 684 2.44 -14.24 45.34
C SER A 684 3.19 -12.97 44.88
N TRP A 685 3.52 -12.88 43.60
CA TRP A 685 4.25 -11.74 43.05
C TRP A 685 3.38 -10.48 42.99
N ARG A 686 2.09 -10.60 42.72
CA ARG A 686 1.15 -9.47 42.79
C ARG A 686 0.97 -8.97 44.22
N GLU A 687 0.85 -9.87 45.20
CA GLU A 687 0.81 -9.52 46.62
C GLU A 687 2.09 -8.82 47.09
N ALA A 688 3.25 -9.28 46.62
CA ALA A 688 4.53 -8.63 46.87
C ALA A 688 4.67 -7.25 46.18
N GLY A 689 3.78 -6.96 45.24
CA GLY A 689 3.62 -5.64 44.65
C GLY A 689 4.03 -5.50 43.19
N ILE A 690 4.25 -6.60 42.48
CA ILE A 690 4.46 -6.56 41.03
C ILE A 690 3.11 -6.31 40.34
N ASP A 691 3.01 -5.20 39.61
CA ASP A 691 1.76 -4.75 38.99
C ASP A 691 1.51 -5.43 37.64
N THR A 692 2.56 -5.56 36.84
CA THR A 692 2.46 -5.97 35.42
C THR A 692 3.56 -6.95 35.04
N PHE A 693 3.25 -7.89 34.15
CA PHE A 693 4.18 -8.87 33.60
C PHE A 693 4.32 -8.67 32.10
N ILE A 694 5.54 -8.44 31.62
CA ILE A 694 5.81 -8.32 30.17
C ILE A 694 6.54 -9.55 29.66
N HIS A 695 6.03 -10.13 28.58
CA HIS A 695 6.62 -11.33 27.96
C HIS A 695 6.19 -11.47 26.50
N ILE A 696 6.88 -12.35 25.76
CA ILE A 696 6.50 -12.66 24.37
C ILE A 696 5.04 -13.11 24.31
N GLY A 697 4.27 -12.44 23.44
CA GLY A 697 2.85 -12.68 23.21
C GLY A 697 1.86 -11.95 24.13
N CYS A 698 2.34 -11.13 25.08
CA CYS A 698 1.45 -10.21 25.80
C CYS A 698 0.96 -9.07 24.89
N ASP A 699 -0.10 -8.37 25.29
CA ASP A 699 -0.59 -7.19 24.59
C ASP A 699 0.33 -5.99 24.86
N VAL A 700 1.24 -5.72 23.94
CA VAL A 700 2.28 -4.70 24.08
C VAL A 700 1.66 -3.32 23.99
N LEU A 701 0.81 -3.06 22.99
CA LEU A 701 0.12 -1.77 22.84
C LEU A 701 -0.73 -1.44 24.06
N GLY A 702 -1.59 -2.37 24.49
CA GLY A 702 -2.46 -2.16 25.65
C GLY A 702 -1.65 -1.91 26.93
N THR A 703 -0.57 -2.67 27.13
CA THR A 703 0.30 -2.50 28.30
C THR A 703 1.04 -1.15 28.28
N LEU A 704 1.63 -0.76 27.14
CA LEU A 704 2.32 0.52 27.01
C LEU A 704 1.38 1.70 27.23
N ARG A 705 0.17 1.65 26.65
CA ARG A 705 -0.87 2.64 26.89
C ARG A 705 -1.18 2.78 28.38
N SER A 706 -1.37 1.66 29.09
CA SER A 706 -1.63 1.68 30.55
C SER A 706 -0.49 2.32 31.32
N LEU A 707 0.76 1.89 31.05
CA LEU A 707 1.94 2.40 31.75
C LEU A 707 2.14 3.91 31.49
N LEU A 708 1.86 4.40 30.27
CA LEU A 708 1.95 5.82 29.93
C LEU A 708 0.90 6.64 30.68
N LYS A 709 -0.37 6.20 30.71
CA LYS A 709 -1.43 6.86 31.51
C LYS A 709 -1.03 6.99 32.98
N GLU A 710 -0.39 5.95 33.53
CA GLU A 710 0.06 5.93 34.93
C GLU A 710 1.25 6.85 35.21
N GLN A 711 2.06 7.20 34.19
CA GLN A 711 3.10 8.23 34.29
C GLN A 711 2.55 9.65 34.07
N GLY A 712 1.26 9.80 33.78
CA GLY A 712 0.61 11.10 33.52
C GLY A 712 0.72 11.56 32.06
N VAL A 713 0.98 10.64 31.14
CA VAL A 713 0.94 10.91 29.70
C VAL A 713 -0.51 10.79 29.21
N GLU A 714 -0.97 11.78 28.47
CA GLU A 714 -2.29 11.77 27.85
C GLU A 714 -2.20 10.92 26.58
N VAL A 715 -2.81 9.73 26.62
CA VAL A 715 -2.93 8.83 25.48
C VAL A 715 -4.40 8.44 25.32
N GLU A 716 -4.89 8.39 24.10
CA GLU A 716 -6.25 7.91 23.80
C GLU A 716 -6.39 6.41 24.10
#